data_AF-A0A7W0ISY8-F1
#
_entry.id   AF-A0A7W0ISY8-F1
#
_cell.length_a   1.000
_cell.length_b   1.000
_cell.length_c   1.000
_cell.angle_alpha   90.00
_cell.angle_beta   90.00
_cell.angle_gamma   90.00
#
_symmetry.space_group_name_H-M   'P 1'
#
loop_
_entity.id
_entity.type
_entity.pdbx_description
1 polymer ?
#
loop_
_entity_poly.entity_id
_entity_poly.type
_entity_poly.pdbx_seq_one_letter_code
_entity_poly.pdbx_strand_id
1 'polypeptide(L)'
;MSSLSDILEELYSLSRPGKGFKPHKYLLLLSVLNLLRSGKVSDKRIYFNAMLRAEFSTFLRKFGEEDDRDRPHNPFFHLASSSFWNLIPFPGREADLDKASTVGGASELAELVQYAELSEPFLNALKDETSCPVIESRILKCILAGRESRRDAHLQESQKQGTQVLQRLSFSDKPIETSNQFVGYLNSLQRLNASNDNAFAESQACNPFFAYLHVPHPLAQAILAELRKLEGRHVILTGHAGDGKSTIALEIYKQLSGISNEQSLPQPLRPREDLPGTGITIMKDLSERRREEDPALVQELLGDERRFLLVSNTGTLLDMLRGQAATFGMSRVKIESELLNSIGTERGEAELALGGTRFWVVNLARMDNLEFARQIFARMVAPEHWAFCKELPCRVNCPICLNVDLINHRQSIVFNRIFLAYRRMYEYGTRLTLRQITEHLAYLVTSGLEESDIAEMREKHQSPLKAEFMFFNRFFGDNGKEGHPGALQMRAVSEISKQGFGERPCPRWERKLWLKLRDRYFRLGVDDCDAEFDLLREHGSGPGNDNKPGLSPDQAREQVRRMLYFLYDFPKGEVSYLIQFLNSSTILCWQEWQSPGARLEMTERNVLERRIFHVLQEHFTGVRLPEGVTEHDRRLYITLSRGKTKIRQSAQVVLAQIDWSNETALELTRSQNAAGGGRTDLELKGRGRINGANLLLTLPFLDYVVMRHYGEVGEILQPAYVERLERFKTQVLQRAKETRSDVMLVRLKTDHTFRRQQYTILDGILEVNDVL
;
A
#
# COMPACT_ATOMS: atom_id res chain seq x y z
N MET A 1 32.63 -6.00 -47.30
CA MET A 1 31.62 -6.71 -46.48
C MET A 1 31.59 -6.01 -45.14
N SER A 2 30.42 -5.54 -44.70
CA SER A 2 30.28 -4.94 -43.36
C SER A 2 30.58 -6.02 -42.31
N SER A 3 31.48 -5.76 -41.38
CA SER A 3 31.77 -6.67 -40.28
C SER A 3 30.66 -6.63 -39.22
N LEU A 4 30.53 -7.65 -38.38
CA LEU A 4 29.59 -7.65 -37.25
C LEU A 4 29.82 -6.44 -36.32
N SER A 5 31.08 -6.00 -36.16
CA SER A 5 31.44 -4.80 -35.41
C SER A 5 30.82 -3.53 -36.01
N ASP A 6 30.85 -3.38 -37.34
CA ASP A 6 30.29 -2.19 -38.01
C ASP A 6 28.77 -2.11 -37.80
N ILE A 7 28.09 -3.27 -37.86
CA ILE A 7 26.64 -3.37 -37.58
C ILE A 7 26.34 -2.96 -36.14
N LEU A 8 27.14 -3.43 -35.16
CA LEU A 8 26.92 -3.13 -33.75
C LEU A 8 27.16 -1.64 -33.40
N GLU A 9 28.14 -1.01 -34.05
CA GLU A 9 28.38 0.45 -33.93
C GLU A 9 27.24 1.25 -34.56
N GLU A 10 26.79 0.86 -35.75
CA GLU A 10 25.66 1.52 -36.40
C GLU A 10 24.38 1.40 -35.58
N LEU A 11 24.11 0.22 -34.98
CA LEU A 11 23.00 0.01 -34.05
C LEU A 11 23.08 0.96 -32.83
N TYR A 12 24.27 1.21 -32.28
CA TYR A 12 24.44 2.15 -31.17
C TYR A 12 24.08 3.59 -31.58
N SER A 13 24.30 3.95 -32.84
CA SER A 13 24.05 5.30 -33.36
C SER A 13 22.59 5.59 -33.77
N LEU A 14 21.71 4.59 -33.85
CA LEU A 14 20.34 4.73 -34.37
C LEU A 14 19.46 5.73 -33.58
N SER A 15 19.64 5.80 -32.26
CA SER A 15 19.05 6.84 -31.43
C SER A 15 19.97 7.13 -30.25
N ARG A 16 20.45 8.37 -30.16
CA ARG A 16 21.38 8.78 -29.10
C ARG A 16 20.66 8.81 -27.74
N PRO A 17 21.30 8.34 -26.65
CA PRO A 17 20.79 8.51 -25.29
C PRO A 17 20.59 10.01 -24.95
N GLY A 18 19.60 10.30 -24.10
CA GLY A 18 19.26 11.64 -23.63
C GLY A 18 17.78 11.99 -23.84
N LYS A 19 17.40 13.25 -23.60
CA LYS A 19 16.02 13.75 -23.69
C LYS A 19 15.30 13.35 -24.99
N GLY A 20 16.02 13.38 -26.12
CA GLY A 20 15.48 13.08 -27.45
C GLY A 20 15.41 11.61 -27.82
N PHE A 21 15.75 10.70 -26.89
CA PHE A 21 15.80 9.27 -27.17
C PHE A 21 14.43 8.71 -27.58
N LYS A 22 14.39 8.00 -28.71
CA LYS A 22 13.18 7.35 -29.22
C LYS A 22 13.45 5.86 -29.46
N PRO A 23 12.73 4.95 -28.77
CA PRO A 23 12.98 3.52 -28.91
C PRO A 23 12.47 2.95 -30.25
N HIS A 24 11.68 3.70 -31.01
CA HIS A 24 10.91 3.22 -32.18
C HIS A 24 11.75 2.46 -33.23
N LYS A 25 12.96 2.92 -33.58
CA LYS A 25 13.82 2.19 -34.56
C LYS A 25 14.25 0.83 -34.00
N TYR A 26 14.61 0.77 -32.72
CA TYR A 26 15.00 -0.47 -32.04
C TYR A 26 13.84 -1.46 -31.90
N LEU A 27 12.66 -0.96 -31.55
CA LEU A 27 11.45 -1.79 -31.42
C LEU A 27 11.05 -2.40 -32.77
N LEU A 28 11.20 -1.65 -33.87
CA LEU A 28 10.95 -2.17 -35.20
C LEU A 28 11.94 -3.27 -35.59
N LEU A 29 13.23 -3.10 -35.27
CA LEU A 29 14.23 -4.14 -35.51
C LEU A 29 14.00 -5.41 -34.66
N LEU A 30 13.60 -5.26 -33.39
CA LEU A 30 13.17 -6.41 -32.57
C LEU A 30 11.95 -7.12 -33.15
N SER A 31 11.00 -6.37 -33.70
CA SER A 31 9.82 -6.93 -34.37
C SER A 31 10.22 -7.76 -35.59
N VAL A 32 11.12 -7.24 -36.43
CA VAL A 32 11.66 -7.97 -37.59
C VAL A 32 12.43 -9.22 -37.15
N LEU A 33 13.28 -9.12 -36.11
CA LEU A 33 14.03 -10.24 -35.56
C LEU A 33 13.10 -11.34 -35.03
N ASN A 34 12.03 -10.99 -34.32
CA ASN A 34 11.05 -11.95 -33.81
C ASN A 34 10.26 -12.63 -34.95
N LEU A 35 9.95 -11.88 -36.01
CA LEU A 35 9.28 -12.42 -37.20
C LEU A 35 10.17 -13.37 -38.01
N LEU A 36 11.46 -13.07 -38.12
CA LEU A 36 12.45 -13.96 -38.73
C LEU A 36 12.61 -15.25 -37.91
N ARG A 37 12.74 -15.14 -36.58
CA ARG A 37 12.89 -16.28 -35.67
C ARG A 37 11.66 -17.20 -35.65
N SER A 38 10.46 -16.63 -35.75
CA SER A 38 9.21 -17.39 -35.81
C SER A 38 8.90 -17.96 -37.21
N GLY A 39 9.78 -17.75 -38.19
CA GLY A 39 9.61 -18.23 -39.57
C GLY A 39 8.48 -17.53 -40.34
N LYS A 40 7.89 -16.47 -39.78
CA LYS A 40 6.80 -15.71 -40.41
C LYS A 40 7.31 -14.75 -41.50
N VAL A 41 8.59 -14.40 -41.43
CA VAL A 41 9.36 -13.75 -42.50
C VAL A 41 10.59 -14.62 -42.73
N SER A 42 10.92 -14.93 -43.98
CA SER A 42 12.06 -15.79 -44.33
C SER A 42 13.01 -15.15 -45.35
N ASP A 43 12.57 -14.05 -45.98
CA ASP A 43 13.25 -13.35 -47.06
C ASP A 43 13.85 -12.01 -46.59
N LYS A 44 14.72 -11.40 -47.41
CA LYS A 44 15.30 -10.06 -47.21
C LYS A 44 14.25 -8.94 -47.29
N ARG A 45 13.06 -9.23 -47.83
CA ARG A 45 11.98 -8.25 -48.04
C ARG A 45 11.06 -8.18 -46.83
N ILE A 46 10.99 -7.00 -46.23
CA ILE A 46 10.16 -6.67 -45.08
C ILE A 46 9.01 -5.77 -45.54
N TYR A 47 7.79 -6.29 -45.47
CA TYR A 47 6.59 -5.55 -45.85
C TYR A 47 6.00 -4.81 -44.64
N PHE A 48 5.54 -3.57 -44.85
CA PHE A 48 4.83 -2.80 -43.83
C PHE A 48 3.36 -3.23 -43.67
N ASN A 49 3.16 -4.49 -43.28
CA ASN A 49 1.85 -5.15 -43.20
C ASN A 49 1.29 -5.20 -41.76
N ALA A 50 0.08 -5.73 -41.60
CA ALA A 50 -0.59 -5.84 -40.30
C ALA A 50 0.20 -6.68 -39.28
N MET A 51 0.97 -7.67 -39.74
CA MET A 51 1.76 -8.54 -38.88
C MET A 51 2.94 -7.79 -38.24
N LEU A 52 3.70 -7.03 -39.03
CA LEU A 52 4.80 -6.21 -38.53
C LEU A 52 4.28 -5.13 -37.57
N ARG A 53 3.13 -4.53 -37.87
CA ARG A 53 2.48 -3.54 -36.98
C ARG A 53 2.09 -4.17 -35.64
N ALA A 54 1.50 -5.36 -35.64
CA ALA A 54 1.10 -6.05 -34.41
C ALA A 54 2.28 -6.45 -33.51
N GLU A 55 3.38 -6.91 -34.10
CA GLU A 55 4.63 -7.21 -33.36
C GLU A 55 5.24 -5.93 -32.79
N PHE A 56 5.27 -4.86 -33.57
CA PHE A 56 5.73 -3.55 -33.09
C PHE A 56 4.91 -3.05 -31.90
N SER A 57 3.57 -3.09 -31.99
CA SER A 57 2.69 -2.71 -30.87
C SER A 57 2.93 -3.58 -29.62
N THR A 58 3.34 -4.83 -29.79
CA THR A 58 3.66 -5.72 -28.67
C THR A 58 4.95 -5.30 -27.98
N PHE A 59 6.01 -5.02 -28.75
CA PHE A 59 7.27 -4.53 -28.18
C PHE A 59 7.14 -3.11 -27.61
N LEU A 60 6.33 -2.24 -28.22
CA LEU A 60 6.03 -0.91 -27.71
C LEU A 60 5.31 -0.97 -26.36
N ARG A 61 4.31 -1.84 -26.18
CA ARG A 61 3.67 -2.03 -24.87
C ARG A 61 4.64 -2.55 -23.80
N LYS A 62 5.64 -3.32 -24.20
CA LYS A 62 6.63 -3.91 -23.28
C LYS A 62 7.75 -2.93 -22.90
N PHE A 63 8.19 -2.10 -23.83
CA PHE A 63 9.41 -1.31 -23.70
C PHE A 63 9.23 0.20 -23.91
N GLY A 64 8.11 0.65 -24.46
CA GLY A 64 7.77 2.06 -24.62
C GLY A 64 7.31 2.71 -23.32
N GLU A 65 7.25 4.05 -23.32
CA GLU A 65 6.75 4.89 -22.24
C GLU A 65 5.50 5.68 -22.70
N GLU A 66 4.86 6.43 -21.80
CA GLU A 66 3.57 7.10 -22.10
C GLU A 66 3.64 8.06 -23.31
N ASP A 67 4.80 8.69 -23.54
CA ASP A 67 5.04 9.59 -24.67
C ASP A 67 5.31 8.87 -26.01
N ASP A 68 5.58 7.58 -25.99
CA ASP A 68 5.96 6.81 -27.18
C ASP A 68 4.72 6.33 -27.94
N ARG A 69 4.24 7.19 -28.87
CA ARG A 69 3.07 6.86 -29.70
C ARG A 69 3.31 5.67 -30.61
N ASP A 70 2.28 4.84 -30.76
CA ASP A 70 2.29 3.70 -31.68
C ASP A 70 2.17 4.15 -33.14
N ARG A 71 3.33 4.44 -33.75
CA ARG A 71 3.45 4.91 -35.14
C ARG A 71 4.56 4.16 -35.87
N PRO A 72 4.38 2.87 -36.19
CA PRO A 72 5.43 2.03 -36.77
C PRO A 72 5.85 2.43 -38.20
N HIS A 73 5.06 3.26 -38.91
CA HIS A 73 5.42 3.78 -40.23
C HIS A 73 6.65 4.71 -40.18
N ASN A 74 6.79 5.49 -39.10
CA ASN A 74 7.91 6.41 -38.92
C ASN A 74 9.26 5.70 -38.78
N PRO A 75 9.47 4.75 -37.84
CA PRO A 75 10.73 4.02 -37.78
C PRO A 75 10.96 3.17 -39.03
N PHE A 76 9.92 2.68 -39.70
CA PHE A 76 10.06 1.91 -40.94
C PHE A 76 10.67 2.75 -42.06
N PHE A 77 10.20 3.99 -42.22
CA PHE A 77 10.77 4.94 -43.17
C PHE A 77 12.16 5.42 -42.74
N HIS A 78 12.32 5.84 -41.48
CA HIS A 78 13.58 6.45 -41.00
C HIS A 78 14.72 5.45 -40.77
N LEU A 79 14.49 4.14 -40.84
CA LEU A 79 15.58 3.16 -40.90
C LEU A 79 16.35 3.25 -42.24
N ALA A 80 15.81 3.88 -43.28
CA ALA A 80 16.53 4.12 -44.54
C ALA A 80 17.85 4.88 -44.37
N SER A 81 18.04 5.59 -43.25
CA SER A 81 19.30 6.23 -42.90
C SER A 81 20.39 5.25 -42.46
N SER A 82 20.11 3.95 -42.41
CA SER A 82 21.06 2.90 -42.02
C SER A 82 21.51 2.08 -43.22
N SER A 83 22.74 1.59 -43.17
CA SER A 83 23.37 0.83 -44.26
C SER A 83 22.70 -0.52 -44.54
N PHE A 84 21.90 -1.01 -43.60
CA PHE A 84 21.28 -2.33 -43.65
C PHE A 84 19.78 -2.34 -43.98
N TRP A 85 19.18 -1.18 -44.24
CA TRP A 85 17.74 -1.06 -44.50
C TRP A 85 17.48 -0.18 -45.72
N ASN A 86 17.12 -0.79 -46.85
CA ASN A 86 16.88 -0.08 -48.09
C ASN A 86 15.37 -0.01 -48.41
N LEU A 87 14.80 1.16 -48.68
CA LEU A 87 13.39 1.26 -49.05
C LEU A 87 13.23 1.08 -50.57
N ILE A 88 12.35 0.17 -50.97
CA ILE A 88 12.02 -0.06 -52.38
C ILE A 88 10.69 0.65 -52.69
N PRO A 89 10.69 1.66 -53.57
CA PRO A 89 9.47 2.38 -53.93
C PRO A 89 8.54 1.52 -54.80
N PHE A 90 7.27 1.92 -54.89
CA PHE A 90 6.41 1.44 -55.98
C PHE A 90 6.91 1.98 -57.33
N PRO A 91 6.75 1.23 -58.44
CA PRO A 91 7.14 1.71 -59.76
C PRO A 91 6.49 3.07 -60.09
N GLY A 92 7.32 4.05 -60.47
CA GLY A 92 6.89 5.43 -60.76
C GLY A 92 6.86 6.37 -59.55
N ARG A 93 7.25 5.91 -58.36
CA ARG A 93 7.38 6.71 -57.11
C ARG A 93 8.83 6.94 -56.69
N GLU A 94 9.81 6.58 -57.51
CA GLU A 94 11.24 6.69 -57.20
C GLU A 94 11.63 8.14 -56.87
N ALA A 95 11.26 9.08 -57.75
CA ALA A 95 11.55 10.50 -57.56
C ALA A 95 10.76 11.12 -56.38
N ASP A 96 9.61 10.55 -56.01
CA ASP A 96 8.81 10.99 -54.87
C ASP A 96 9.45 10.51 -53.55
N LEU A 97 9.94 9.27 -53.53
CA LEU A 97 10.64 8.69 -52.38
C LEU A 97 11.98 9.39 -52.13
N ASP A 98 12.75 9.69 -53.18
CA ASP A 98 14.05 10.40 -53.06
C ASP A 98 13.90 11.82 -52.51
N LYS A 99 12.74 12.47 -52.75
CA LYS A 99 12.43 13.81 -52.22
C LYS A 99 11.81 13.78 -50.83
N ALA A 100 11.29 12.65 -50.38
CA ALA A 100 10.61 12.52 -49.10
C ALA A 100 11.62 12.54 -47.94
N SER A 101 11.51 13.54 -47.06
CA SER A 101 12.32 13.60 -45.82
C SER A 101 11.64 12.89 -44.64
N THR A 102 10.33 12.66 -44.70
CA THR A 102 9.53 11.95 -43.71
C THR A 102 8.21 11.48 -44.34
N VAL A 103 7.45 10.66 -43.62
CA VAL A 103 6.09 10.25 -43.98
C VAL A 103 5.13 10.65 -42.85
N GLY A 104 4.05 11.34 -43.18
CA GLY A 104 3.06 11.86 -42.23
C GLY A 104 2.09 10.81 -41.71
N GLY A 105 1.97 9.66 -42.39
CA GLY A 105 1.07 8.58 -41.98
C GLY A 105 1.31 7.24 -42.67
N ALA A 106 0.62 6.21 -42.18
CA ALA A 106 0.74 4.85 -42.70
C ALA A 106 0.23 4.69 -44.15
N SER A 107 -0.73 5.52 -44.58
CA SER A 107 -1.24 5.50 -45.95
C SER A 107 -0.22 6.06 -46.94
N GLU A 108 0.42 7.17 -46.60
CA GLU A 108 1.47 7.79 -47.43
C GLU A 108 2.67 6.85 -47.60
N LEU A 109 3.11 6.18 -46.51
CA LEU A 109 4.14 5.15 -46.61
C LEU A 109 3.72 3.99 -47.53
N ALA A 110 2.45 3.55 -47.46
CA ALA A 110 1.92 2.46 -48.27
C ALA A 110 1.73 2.83 -49.74
N GLU A 111 1.65 4.12 -50.09
CA GLU A 111 1.60 4.61 -51.47
C GLU A 111 2.98 4.80 -52.08
N LEU A 112 3.99 5.11 -51.25
CA LEU A 112 5.35 5.40 -51.69
C LEU A 112 6.25 4.15 -51.72
N VAL A 113 6.17 3.31 -50.69
CA VAL A 113 7.12 2.21 -50.44
C VAL A 113 6.44 0.85 -50.59
N GLN A 114 6.98 0.02 -51.48
CA GLN A 114 6.50 -1.34 -51.70
C GLN A 114 6.94 -2.30 -50.58
N TYR A 115 8.22 -2.23 -50.19
CA TYR A 115 8.81 -2.97 -49.05
C TYR A 115 10.17 -2.36 -48.68
N ALA A 116 10.71 -2.76 -47.53
CA ALA A 116 12.11 -2.55 -47.20
C ALA A 116 12.92 -3.82 -47.51
N GLU A 117 14.12 -3.68 -48.04
CA GLU A 117 15.06 -4.78 -48.28
C GLU A 117 16.22 -4.70 -47.29
N LEU A 118 16.45 -5.77 -46.54
CA LEU A 118 17.60 -5.91 -45.65
C LEU A 118 18.87 -6.19 -46.45
N SER A 119 19.99 -5.60 -46.03
CA SER A 119 21.29 -5.94 -46.62
C SER A 119 21.66 -7.40 -46.32
N GLU A 120 22.33 -8.05 -47.27
CA GLU A 120 22.76 -9.45 -47.10
C GLU A 120 23.63 -9.68 -45.85
N PRO A 121 24.62 -8.80 -45.52
CA PRO A 121 25.42 -8.98 -44.30
C PRO A 121 24.57 -8.94 -43.03
N PHE A 122 23.57 -8.06 -42.96
CA PHE A 122 22.72 -7.93 -41.79
C PHE A 122 21.72 -9.09 -41.68
N LEU A 123 21.12 -9.51 -42.80
CA LEU A 123 20.23 -10.68 -42.82
C LEU A 123 20.97 -11.95 -42.39
N ASN A 124 22.20 -12.15 -42.86
CA ASN A 124 23.03 -13.29 -42.48
C ASN A 124 23.36 -13.25 -40.98
N ALA A 125 23.71 -12.08 -40.44
CA ALA A 125 23.97 -11.94 -39.01
C ALA A 125 22.72 -12.16 -38.12
N LEU A 126 21.52 -11.84 -38.63
CA LEU A 126 20.26 -12.13 -37.93
C LEU A 126 19.86 -13.62 -37.97
N LYS A 127 20.30 -14.36 -39.01
CA LYS A 127 20.06 -15.81 -39.15
C LYS A 127 21.15 -16.67 -38.48
N ASP A 128 22.33 -16.11 -38.27
CA ASP A 128 23.45 -16.79 -37.62
C ASP A 128 23.20 -16.99 -36.12
N GLU A 129 23.35 -18.23 -35.65
CA GLU A 129 23.04 -18.63 -34.26
C GLU A 129 23.97 -17.95 -33.23
N THR A 130 25.15 -17.50 -33.64
CA THR A 130 26.12 -16.85 -32.74
C THR A 130 25.96 -15.33 -32.71
N SER A 131 25.69 -14.72 -33.87
CA SER A 131 25.60 -13.26 -34.04
C SER A 131 24.22 -12.72 -33.64
N CYS A 132 23.15 -13.48 -33.87
CA CYS A 132 21.78 -13.05 -33.59
C CYS A 132 21.54 -12.72 -32.10
N PRO A 133 21.97 -13.55 -31.12
CA PRO A 133 21.85 -13.20 -29.69
C PRO A 133 22.65 -11.94 -29.31
N VAL A 134 23.80 -11.72 -29.95
CA VAL A 134 24.63 -10.52 -29.72
C VAL A 134 23.93 -9.26 -30.21
N ILE A 135 23.31 -9.32 -31.39
CA ILE A 135 22.53 -8.21 -31.96
C ILE A 135 21.29 -7.93 -31.10
N GLU A 136 20.54 -8.97 -30.72
CA GLU A 136 19.36 -8.81 -29.85
C GLU A 136 19.75 -8.19 -28.49
N SER A 137 20.81 -8.69 -27.87
CA SER A 137 21.35 -8.15 -26.61
C SER A 137 21.78 -6.69 -26.76
N ARG A 138 22.44 -6.32 -27.87
CA ARG A 138 22.84 -4.94 -28.15
C ARG A 138 21.62 -4.03 -28.29
N ILE A 139 20.61 -4.45 -29.04
CA ILE A 139 19.37 -3.66 -29.23
C ILE A 139 18.68 -3.45 -27.88
N LEU A 140 18.56 -4.50 -27.05
CA LEU A 140 17.95 -4.41 -25.72
C LEU A 140 18.75 -3.47 -24.80
N LYS A 141 20.08 -3.54 -24.80
CA LYS A 141 20.92 -2.62 -24.02
C LYS A 141 20.73 -1.17 -24.44
N CYS A 142 20.66 -0.87 -25.74
CA CYS A 142 20.40 0.48 -26.24
C CYS A 142 19.02 1.00 -25.80
N ILE A 143 17.98 0.15 -25.82
CA ILE A 143 16.65 0.50 -25.32
C ILE A 143 16.70 0.82 -23.82
N LEU A 144 17.31 -0.03 -23.01
CA LEU A 144 17.36 0.16 -21.56
C LEU A 144 18.15 1.41 -21.17
N ALA A 145 19.36 1.57 -21.71
CA ALA A 145 20.22 2.72 -21.42
C ALA A 145 19.60 4.04 -21.91
N GLY A 146 18.96 4.02 -23.09
CA GLY A 146 18.28 5.20 -23.62
C GLY A 146 17.05 5.62 -22.80
N ARG A 147 16.29 4.64 -22.27
CA ARG A 147 15.17 4.91 -21.36
C ARG A 147 15.62 5.48 -20.03
N GLU A 148 16.65 4.91 -19.43
CA GLU A 148 17.22 5.42 -18.18
C GLU A 148 17.70 6.86 -18.36
N SER A 149 18.48 7.12 -19.42
CA SER A 149 18.94 8.48 -19.75
C SER A 149 17.80 9.46 -20.09
N ARG A 150 16.73 9.01 -20.76
CA ARG A 150 15.55 9.84 -21.04
C ARG A 150 14.75 10.13 -19.77
N ARG A 151 14.63 9.17 -18.86
CA ARG A 151 14.02 9.38 -17.53
C ARG A 151 14.85 10.36 -16.71
N ASP A 152 16.17 10.22 -16.68
CA ASP A 152 17.05 11.16 -15.98
C ASP A 152 16.94 12.58 -16.57
N ALA A 153 16.87 12.69 -17.90
CA ALA A 153 16.68 13.97 -18.59
C ALA A 153 15.27 14.56 -18.38
N HIS A 154 14.23 13.73 -18.35
CA HIS A 154 12.86 14.16 -18.02
C HIS A 154 12.69 14.45 -16.53
N LEU A 155 13.46 13.82 -15.64
CA LEU A 155 13.54 14.20 -14.23
C LEU A 155 14.18 15.59 -14.09
N GLN A 156 15.26 15.85 -14.84
CA GLN A 156 15.91 17.17 -14.91
C GLN A 156 15.04 18.27 -15.56
N GLU A 157 14.11 17.92 -16.46
CA GLU A 157 13.18 18.88 -17.09
C GLU A 157 11.81 19.00 -16.43
N SER A 158 11.32 17.96 -15.79
CA SER A 158 10.15 18.03 -14.90
C SER A 158 10.51 18.85 -13.65
N GLN A 159 11.78 18.83 -13.24
CA GLN A 159 12.41 19.80 -12.34
C GLN A 159 12.54 21.23 -12.93
N LYS A 160 12.20 21.48 -14.21
CA LYS A 160 12.10 22.84 -14.79
C LYS A 160 10.66 23.31 -15.02
N GLN A 161 9.69 22.41 -15.20
CA GLN A 161 8.30 22.78 -15.53
C GLN A 161 7.30 22.70 -14.36
N GLY A 162 7.46 21.78 -13.40
CA GLY A 162 6.69 21.78 -12.13
C GLY A 162 7.19 22.83 -11.12
N THR A 163 8.18 23.62 -11.53
CA THR A 163 9.06 24.43 -10.69
C THR A 163 8.71 25.91 -10.69
N GLN A 164 7.62 26.32 -11.34
CA GLN A 164 7.32 27.76 -11.43
C GLN A 164 6.96 28.39 -10.08
N VAL A 165 6.57 27.61 -9.07
CA VAL A 165 6.32 28.16 -7.72
C VAL A 165 7.59 28.19 -6.86
N LEU A 166 8.54 27.28 -7.07
CA LEU A 166 9.76 27.14 -6.26
C LEU A 166 11.04 27.70 -6.93
N GLN A 167 10.99 28.14 -8.20
CA GLN A 167 12.16 28.70 -8.91
C GLN A 167 12.26 30.23 -8.91
N ARG A 168 11.59 30.90 -7.98
CA ARG A 168 12.37 31.88 -7.23
C ARG A 168 12.97 30.98 -6.16
N LEU A 169 14.02 30.22 -6.38
CA LEU A 169 15.28 30.37 -5.67
C LEU A 169 16.35 29.46 -6.32
N SER A 170 17.61 29.92 -6.30
CA SER A 170 18.75 29.23 -6.91
C SER A 170 19.73 28.75 -5.84
N PHE A 171 20.03 27.44 -5.86
CA PHE A 171 20.96 26.75 -4.98
C PHE A 171 22.30 27.49 -4.83
N SER A 172 22.70 27.75 -3.58
CA SER A 172 24.05 28.19 -3.23
C SER A 172 24.64 27.28 -2.15
N ASP A 173 25.83 26.73 -2.41
CA ASP A 173 26.60 25.88 -1.50
C ASP A 173 27.34 26.70 -0.43
N LYS A 174 26.63 27.59 0.28
CA LYS A 174 27.21 28.28 1.44
C LYS A 174 26.65 27.67 2.73
N PRO A 175 27.51 27.23 3.67
CA PRO A 175 27.04 26.81 4.99
C PRO A 175 26.49 28.03 5.72
N ILE A 176 25.20 28.00 6.02
CA ILE A 176 24.51 29.05 6.77
C ILE A 176 24.69 28.75 8.26
N GLU A 177 25.30 29.66 9.01
CA GLU A 177 25.53 29.57 10.47
C GLU A 177 24.23 29.53 11.33
N THR A 178 23.05 29.50 10.70
CA THR A 178 21.72 29.55 11.33
C THR A 178 20.80 28.42 10.84
N SER A 179 21.31 27.19 10.80
CA SER A 179 20.57 25.99 10.35
C SER A 179 20.10 25.14 11.53
N ASN A 180 18.80 24.81 11.60
CA ASN A 180 18.31 23.84 12.57
C ASN A 180 18.68 22.43 12.11
N GLN A 181 19.69 21.84 12.75
CA GLN A 181 20.19 20.49 12.42
C GLN A 181 19.11 19.40 12.58
N PHE A 182 18.07 19.64 13.39
CA PHE A 182 16.95 18.71 13.53
C PHE A 182 16.13 18.60 12.24
N VAL A 183 16.00 19.67 11.45
CA VAL A 183 15.35 19.62 10.13
C VAL A 183 16.13 18.72 9.18
N GLY A 184 17.46 18.86 9.15
CA GLY A 184 18.34 17.97 8.38
C GLY A 184 18.20 16.51 8.81
N TYR A 185 18.11 16.25 10.11
CA TYR A 185 17.85 14.90 10.63
C TYR A 185 16.50 14.35 10.16
N LEU A 186 15.40 15.11 10.28
CA LEU A 186 14.07 14.67 9.82
C LEU A 186 14.04 14.41 8.31
N ASN A 187 14.70 15.23 7.51
CA ASN A 187 14.80 15.02 6.06
C ASN A 187 15.68 13.80 5.71
N SER A 188 16.69 13.46 6.51
CA SER A 188 17.48 12.24 6.32
C SER A 188 16.70 10.94 6.62
N LEU A 189 15.52 11.03 7.22
CA LEU A 189 14.57 9.91 7.34
C LEU A 189 13.73 9.72 6.06
N GLN A 190 13.75 10.69 5.15
CA GLN A 190 12.98 10.73 3.91
C GLN A 190 13.86 10.33 2.73
N ARG A 191 13.30 9.64 1.74
CA ARG A 191 14.01 9.27 0.50
C ARG A 191 13.99 10.35 -0.58
N LEU A 192 13.63 11.59 -0.25
CA LEU A 192 13.44 12.66 -1.24
C LEU A 192 14.77 13.09 -1.89
N ASN A 193 15.86 13.10 -1.12
CA ASN A 193 17.17 13.57 -1.56
C ASN A 193 18.22 12.44 -1.48
N ALA A 194 19.33 12.60 -2.19
CA ALA A 194 20.40 11.59 -2.29
C ALA A 194 21.08 11.24 -0.93
N SER A 195 20.82 12.02 0.13
CA SER A 195 21.29 11.78 1.49
C SER A 195 20.37 10.80 2.25
N ASN A 196 20.51 9.50 1.99
CA ASN A 196 19.82 8.44 2.74
C ASN A 196 20.58 7.99 4.00
N ASP A 197 21.52 8.81 4.49
CA ASP A 197 22.55 8.39 5.45
C ASP A 197 21.97 7.87 6.78
N ASN A 198 20.79 8.35 7.23
CA ASN A 198 20.11 7.89 8.46
C ASN A 198 18.87 7.02 8.22
N ALA A 199 18.65 6.48 7.02
CA ALA A 199 17.52 5.58 6.74
C ALA A 199 17.68 4.20 7.44
N PHE A 200 18.90 3.87 7.85
CA PHE A 200 19.31 2.62 8.49
C PHE A 200 19.43 2.79 10.00
N ALA A 201 19.08 1.74 10.76
CA ALA A 201 19.10 1.82 12.23
C ALA A 201 20.54 1.89 12.77
N GLU A 202 21.50 1.40 12.00
CA GLU A 202 22.93 1.36 12.26
C GLU A 202 23.54 2.76 12.26
N SER A 203 23.17 3.60 11.29
CA SER A 203 23.59 5.00 11.24
C SER A 203 22.84 5.87 12.23
N GLN A 204 21.56 5.54 12.50
CA GLN A 204 20.80 6.19 13.57
C GLN A 204 21.40 5.94 14.97
N ALA A 205 21.97 4.76 15.23
CA ALA A 205 22.54 4.43 16.55
C ALA A 205 23.67 5.39 16.99
N CYS A 206 24.38 5.96 16.01
CA CYS A 206 25.48 6.90 16.24
C CYS A 206 25.03 8.37 16.16
N ASN A 207 23.80 8.66 15.72
CA ASN A 207 23.30 10.02 15.55
C ASN A 207 22.73 10.59 16.86
N PRO A 208 23.17 11.77 17.33
CA PRO A 208 22.64 12.39 18.55
C PRO A 208 21.13 12.63 18.54
N PHE A 209 20.55 12.95 17.37
CA PHE A 209 19.11 13.22 17.25
C PHE A 209 18.24 11.95 17.28
N PHE A 210 18.84 10.76 17.21
CA PHE A 210 18.09 9.52 17.35
C PHE A 210 17.40 9.41 18.72
N ALA A 211 18.07 9.88 19.79
CA ALA A 211 17.49 9.92 21.13
C ALA A 211 16.22 10.79 21.19
N TYR A 212 16.12 11.82 20.35
CA TYR A 212 14.98 12.73 20.34
C TYR A 212 13.71 12.01 19.89
N LEU A 213 13.83 11.08 18.94
CA LEU A 213 12.69 10.32 18.41
C LEU A 213 12.53 8.93 19.04
N HIS A 214 13.54 8.41 19.74
CA HIS A 214 13.54 7.06 20.28
C HIS A 214 12.43 6.84 21.31
N VAL A 215 11.48 5.96 20.99
CA VAL A 215 10.45 5.50 21.94
C VAL A 215 10.85 4.10 22.42
N PRO A 216 10.90 3.83 23.74
CA PRO A 216 11.17 2.48 24.25
C PRO A 216 10.11 1.48 23.76
N HIS A 217 10.54 0.34 23.23
CA HIS A 217 9.60 -0.64 22.69
C HIS A 217 9.16 -1.64 23.77
N PRO A 218 7.85 -1.88 24.02
CA PRO A 218 7.39 -2.82 25.05
C PRO A 218 7.96 -4.24 24.89
N LEU A 219 8.08 -4.70 23.64
CA LEU A 219 8.71 -5.98 23.32
C LEU A 219 10.18 -6.08 23.76
N ALA A 220 10.94 -4.98 23.78
CA ALA A 220 12.35 -5.01 24.22
C ALA A 220 12.43 -5.50 25.68
N GLN A 221 11.53 -5.03 26.54
CA GLN A 221 11.45 -5.47 27.94
C GLN A 221 11.00 -6.94 28.06
N ALA A 222 10.02 -7.36 27.27
CA ALA A 222 9.57 -8.75 27.26
C ALA A 222 10.68 -9.71 26.81
N ILE A 223 11.44 -9.34 25.76
CA ILE A 223 12.61 -10.08 25.28
C ILE A 223 13.71 -10.12 26.35
N LEU A 224 14.03 -8.99 26.97
CA LEU A 224 15.02 -8.95 28.06
C LEU A 224 14.65 -9.87 29.23
N ALA A 225 13.37 -9.89 29.62
CA ALA A 225 12.86 -10.77 30.67
C ALA A 225 13.00 -12.25 30.28
N GLU A 226 12.65 -12.63 29.05
CA GLU A 226 12.84 -13.99 28.55
C GLU A 226 14.33 -14.36 28.49
N LEU A 227 15.20 -13.45 28.02
CA LEU A 227 16.63 -13.70 27.89
C LEU A 227 17.34 -13.88 29.24
N ARG A 228 16.83 -13.28 30.33
CA ARG A 228 17.42 -13.39 31.68
C ARG A 228 16.92 -14.57 32.51
N LYS A 229 15.87 -15.27 32.08
CA LYS A 229 15.25 -16.37 32.84
C LYS A 229 16.18 -17.60 32.90
N LEU A 230 16.32 -18.31 34.03
CA LEU A 230 17.21 -19.48 34.09
C LEU A 230 16.84 -20.55 33.04
N GLU A 231 15.57 -20.94 32.94
CA GLU A 231 15.05 -21.88 31.93
C GLU A 231 14.33 -21.18 30.77
N GLY A 232 14.77 -19.98 30.39
CA GLY A 232 14.20 -19.24 29.26
C GLY A 232 14.65 -19.79 27.90
N ARG A 233 13.96 -19.33 26.85
CA ARG A 233 14.17 -19.78 25.47
C ARG A 233 15.12 -18.85 24.73
N HIS A 234 15.73 -19.34 23.65
CA HIS A 234 16.33 -18.44 22.66
C HIS A 234 15.23 -17.59 22.03
N VAL A 235 15.55 -16.39 21.56
CA VAL A 235 14.58 -15.48 20.97
C VAL A 235 14.91 -15.24 19.51
N ILE A 236 13.92 -15.38 18.64
CA ILE A 236 14.00 -15.04 17.22
C ILE A 236 13.13 -13.82 16.98
N LEU A 237 13.74 -12.71 16.57
CA LEU A 237 13.06 -11.50 16.15
C LEU A 237 13.12 -11.39 14.61
N THR A 238 11.95 -11.55 13.97
CA THR A 238 11.81 -11.51 12.51
C THR A 238 10.78 -10.46 12.05
N GLY A 239 10.74 -10.20 10.74
CA GLY A 239 9.91 -9.17 10.11
C GLY A 239 10.52 -8.65 8.82
N HIS A 240 9.88 -7.68 8.17
CA HIS A 240 10.37 -7.04 6.95
C HIS A 240 11.39 -5.94 7.25
N ALA A 241 12.09 -5.49 6.20
CA ALA A 241 13.01 -4.35 6.32
C ALA A 241 12.23 -3.08 6.70
N GLY A 242 12.67 -2.40 7.77
CA GLY A 242 12.03 -1.18 8.28
C GLY A 242 11.01 -1.37 9.39
N ASP A 243 10.74 -2.60 9.84
CA ASP A 243 9.83 -2.87 10.97
C ASP A 243 10.40 -2.52 12.36
N GLY A 244 11.67 -2.08 12.45
CA GLY A 244 12.29 -1.69 13.72
C GLY A 244 13.06 -2.80 14.46
N LYS A 245 13.28 -3.97 13.83
CA LYS A 245 14.06 -5.10 14.40
C LYS A 245 15.42 -4.67 14.99
N SER A 246 16.20 -3.94 14.19
CA SER A 246 17.53 -3.45 14.56
C SER A 246 17.46 -2.43 15.71
N THR A 247 16.40 -1.63 15.79
CA THR A 247 16.15 -0.66 16.85
C THR A 247 15.89 -1.36 18.19
N ILE A 248 15.07 -2.42 18.18
CA ILE A 248 14.81 -3.24 19.37
C ILE A 248 16.10 -3.96 19.82
N ALA A 249 16.87 -4.51 18.88
CA ALA A 249 18.15 -5.14 19.20
C ALA A 249 19.14 -4.15 19.85
N LEU A 250 19.18 -2.91 19.36
CA LEU A 250 19.98 -1.83 19.93
C LEU A 250 19.54 -1.46 21.34
N GLU A 251 18.23 -1.34 21.58
CA GLU A 251 17.70 -1.07 22.91
C GLU A 251 18.08 -2.17 23.91
N ILE A 252 17.94 -3.45 23.51
CA ILE A 252 18.32 -4.61 24.33
C ILE A 252 19.83 -4.59 24.62
N TYR A 253 20.66 -4.33 23.60
CA TYR A 253 22.11 -4.22 23.76
C TYR A 253 22.49 -3.13 24.76
N LYS A 254 21.94 -1.91 24.62
CA LYS A 254 22.21 -0.79 25.53
C LYS A 254 21.85 -1.16 26.97
N GLN A 255 20.68 -1.75 27.18
CA GLN A 255 20.22 -2.15 28.52
C GLN A 255 21.06 -3.27 29.14
N LEU A 256 21.52 -4.25 28.36
CA LEU A 256 22.42 -5.30 28.86
C LEU A 256 23.83 -4.77 29.13
N SER A 257 24.27 -3.74 28.39
CA SER A 257 25.57 -3.10 28.54
C SER A 257 25.60 -1.97 29.58
N GLY A 258 24.46 -1.64 30.20
CA GLY A 258 24.36 -0.53 31.15
C GLY A 258 24.46 0.86 30.52
N ILE A 259 24.24 0.98 29.22
CA ILE A 259 24.27 2.25 28.46
C ILE A 259 22.86 2.86 28.47
N SER A 260 22.76 4.18 28.70
CA SER A 260 21.48 4.88 28.62
C SER A 260 20.92 4.85 27.19
N ASN A 261 19.60 4.70 27.06
CA ASN A 261 18.93 4.73 25.74
C ASN A 261 19.14 6.07 25.00
N GLU A 262 19.35 7.16 25.75
CA GLU A 262 19.58 8.52 25.23
C GLU A 262 21.00 8.74 24.71
N GLN A 263 21.95 7.88 25.10
CA GLN A 263 23.34 8.01 24.69
C GLN A 263 23.55 7.39 23.30
N SER A 264 24.17 8.13 22.38
CA SER A 264 24.58 7.59 21.08
C SER A 264 25.74 6.60 21.25
N LEU A 265 25.80 5.59 20.38
CA LEU A 265 26.95 4.69 20.35
C LEU A 265 28.10 5.32 19.58
N PRO A 266 29.36 5.07 19.97
CA PRO A 266 30.53 5.55 19.24
C PRO A 266 30.72 4.83 17.90
N GLN A 267 30.21 3.60 17.78
CA GLN A 267 30.28 2.76 16.59
C GLN A 267 28.97 1.97 16.44
N PRO A 268 28.59 1.59 15.21
CA PRO A 268 27.44 0.73 15.00
C PRO A 268 27.66 -0.66 15.61
N LEU A 269 26.56 -1.34 15.96
CA LEU A 269 26.59 -2.71 16.47
C LEU A 269 27.22 -3.66 15.45
N ARG A 270 28.04 -4.59 15.94
CA ARG A 270 28.61 -5.68 15.14
C ARG A 270 27.53 -6.73 14.82
N PRO A 271 27.72 -7.55 13.76
CA PRO A 271 26.81 -8.66 13.46
C PRO A 271 26.64 -9.67 14.60
N ARG A 272 27.68 -9.84 15.44
CA ARG A 272 27.66 -10.64 16.67
C ARG A 272 28.18 -9.79 17.83
N GLU A 273 27.36 -9.62 18.84
CA GLU A 273 27.68 -8.97 20.11
C GLU A 273 27.56 -10.00 21.24
N ASP A 274 28.71 -10.45 21.75
CA ASP A 274 28.78 -11.31 22.92
C ASP A 274 28.90 -10.42 24.16
N LEU A 275 27.96 -10.54 25.11
CA LEU A 275 27.91 -9.69 26.30
C LEU A 275 28.50 -10.45 27.51
N PRO A 276 29.80 -10.29 27.80
CA PRO A 276 30.47 -11.03 28.87
C PRO A 276 29.82 -10.76 30.23
N GLY A 277 29.63 -11.81 31.03
CA GLY A 277 28.99 -11.73 32.35
C GLY A 277 27.47 -11.87 32.35
N THR A 278 26.81 -11.81 31.19
CA THR A 278 25.36 -12.05 31.08
C THR A 278 24.98 -13.41 30.52
N GLY A 279 25.91 -14.08 29.83
CA GLY A 279 25.62 -15.34 29.10
C GLY A 279 24.71 -15.15 27.89
N ILE A 280 24.55 -13.92 27.40
CA ILE A 280 23.67 -13.57 26.28
C ILE A 280 24.50 -13.14 25.07
N THR A 281 24.13 -13.63 23.89
CA THR A 281 24.67 -13.23 22.59
C THR A 281 23.55 -12.64 21.73
N ILE A 282 23.79 -11.46 21.16
CA ILE A 282 22.91 -10.84 20.16
C ILE A 282 23.53 -11.06 18.79
N MET A 283 22.79 -11.69 17.90
CA MET A 283 23.16 -11.82 16.49
C MET A 283 22.20 -11.05 15.61
N LYS A 284 22.77 -10.25 14.72
CA LYS A 284 22.04 -9.37 13.83
C LYS A 284 22.55 -9.53 12.40
N ASP A 285 21.63 -9.30 11.47
CA ASP A 285 21.91 -9.28 10.04
C ASP A 285 22.58 -10.57 9.55
N LEU A 286 21.83 -11.67 9.71
CA LEU A 286 22.23 -12.98 9.19
C LEU A 286 22.43 -12.97 7.66
N SER A 287 22.14 -11.87 6.94
CA SER A 287 22.38 -11.75 5.49
C SER A 287 23.87 -11.66 5.18
N GLU A 288 24.64 -11.02 6.06
CA GLU A 288 26.08 -10.78 5.92
C GLU A 288 26.94 -11.87 6.57
N ARG A 289 26.29 -12.95 7.05
CA ARG A 289 26.97 -14.07 7.71
C ARG A 289 27.81 -14.89 6.73
N ARG A 290 28.91 -15.45 7.23
CA ARG A 290 29.68 -16.45 6.49
C ARG A 290 29.03 -17.82 6.69
N ARG A 291 28.51 -18.41 5.60
CA ARG A 291 27.83 -19.72 5.63
C ARG A 291 28.69 -20.87 6.19
N GLU A 292 30.02 -20.71 6.14
CA GLU A 292 30.99 -21.64 6.72
C GLU A 292 30.91 -21.72 8.25
N GLU A 293 30.41 -20.66 8.91
CA GLU A 293 30.27 -20.57 10.37
C GLU A 293 28.90 -21.08 10.87
N ASP A 294 27.94 -21.30 9.96
CA ASP A 294 26.56 -21.74 10.30
C ASP A 294 26.53 -23.05 11.13
N PRO A 295 27.35 -24.09 10.84
CA PRO A 295 27.36 -25.31 11.66
C PRO A 295 27.83 -25.06 13.10
N ALA A 296 28.87 -24.25 13.29
CA ALA A 296 29.40 -23.93 14.60
C ALA A 296 28.39 -23.13 15.43
N LEU A 297 27.72 -22.15 14.80
CA LEU A 297 26.66 -21.37 15.43
C LEU A 297 25.48 -22.25 15.87
N VAL A 298 25.04 -23.18 15.01
CA VAL A 298 23.93 -24.08 15.37
C VAL A 298 24.33 -25.03 16.49
N GLN A 299 25.57 -25.50 16.54
CA GLN A 299 26.07 -26.26 17.69
C GLN A 299 26.05 -25.43 18.97
N GLU A 300 26.41 -24.14 18.92
CA GLU A 300 26.31 -23.22 20.06
C GLU A 300 24.85 -23.02 20.52
N LEU A 301 23.90 -22.95 19.58
CA LEU A 301 22.46 -22.88 19.87
C LEU A 301 21.91 -24.17 20.52
N LEU A 302 22.53 -25.33 20.25
CA LEU A 302 22.17 -26.60 20.87
C LEU A 302 22.84 -26.81 22.23
N GLY A 303 23.99 -26.16 22.47
CA GLY A 303 24.86 -26.38 23.63
C GLY A 303 24.37 -25.80 24.96
N ASP A 304 23.30 -24.99 24.97
CA ASP A 304 22.70 -24.33 26.15
C ASP A 304 23.68 -23.56 27.07
N GLU A 305 24.91 -23.29 26.60
CA GLU A 305 25.93 -22.52 27.33
C GLU A 305 25.62 -21.02 27.35
N ARG A 306 24.88 -20.54 26.35
CA ARG A 306 24.52 -19.14 26.15
C ARG A 306 23.11 -19.01 25.60
N ARG A 307 22.47 -17.88 25.88
CA ARG A 307 21.19 -17.53 25.28
C ARG A 307 21.35 -16.58 24.11
N PHE A 308 20.56 -16.81 23.07
CA PHE A 308 20.67 -16.09 21.81
C PHE A 308 19.45 -15.24 21.53
N LEU A 309 19.69 -14.00 21.10
CA LEU A 309 18.74 -13.17 20.38
C LEU A 309 19.15 -13.14 18.91
N LEU A 310 18.37 -13.79 18.05
CA LEU A 310 18.59 -13.84 16.60
C LEU A 310 17.69 -12.81 15.92
N VAL A 311 18.29 -11.82 15.24
CA VAL A 311 17.58 -10.72 14.58
C VAL A 311 17.82 -10.80 13.08
N SER A 312 16.79 -11.19 12.32
CA SER A 312 16.95 -11.44 10.88
C SER A 312 15.65 -11.22 10.10
N ASN A 313 15.77 -11.11 8.78
CA ASN A 313 14.61 -11.16 7.90
C ASN A 313 14.13 -12.61 7.74
N THR A 314 12.83 -12.80 7.54
CA THR A 314 12.19 -14.12 7.47
C THR A 314 12.86 -15.08 6.48
N GLY A 315 13.21 -14.60 5.28
CA GLY A 315 13.84 -15.43 4.25
C GLY A 315 15.25 -15.89 4.63
N THR A 316 16.07 -14.98 5.15
CA THR A 316 17.44 -15.26 5.56
C THR A 316 17.51 -16.23 6.75
N LEU A 317 16.59 -16.09 7.70
CA LEU A 317 16.44 -17.00 8.84
C LEU A 317 16.06 -18.41 8.37
N LEU A 318 15.10 -18.51 7.45
CA LEU A 318 14.66 -19.79 6.89
C LEU A 318 15.79 -20.50 6.14
N ASP A 319 16.58 -19.77 5.35
CA ASP A 319 17.75 -20.30 4.63
C ASP A 319 18.78 -20.92 5.61
N MET A 320 19.09 -20.20 6.69
CA MET A 320 20.04 -20.65 7.72
C MET A 320 19.58 -21.93 8.41
N LEU A 321 18.36 -21.95 8.95
CA LEU A 321 17.84 -23.09 9.71
C LEU A 321 17.60 -24.32 8.83
N ARG A 322 17.16 -24.14 7.58
CA ARG A 322 17.01 -25.26 6.61
C ARG A 322 18.36 -25.83 6.19
N GLY A 323 19.38 -24.98 6.03
CA GLY A 323 20.74 -25.40 5.69
C GLY A 323 21.32 -26.37 6.73
N GLN A 324 20.96 -26.18 8.00
CA GLN A 324 21.49 -26.93 9.15
C GLN A 324 20.53 -28.00 9.69
N ALA A 325 19.58 -28.48 8.88
CA ALA A 325 18.56 -29.42 9.35
C ALA A 325 19.11 -30.72 9.96
N ALA A 326 20.22 -31.22 9.41
CA ALA A 326 20.91 -32.42 9.92
C ALA A 326 21.40 -32.23 11.37
N THR A 327 21.90 -31.03 11.69
CA THR A 327 22.40 -30.67 13.03
C THR A 327 21.28 -30.64 14.07
N PHE A 328 20.06 -30.27 13.67
CA PHE A 328 18.86 -30.34 14.52
C PHE A 328 18.22 -31.74 14.59
N GLY A 329 18.75 -32.74 13.86
CA GLY A 329 18.14 -34.08 13.78
C GLY A 329 16.77 -34.10 13.10
N MET A 330 16.47 -33.12 12.24
CA MET A 330 15.18 -32.95 11.57
C MET A 330 15.32 -32.94 10.05
N SER A 331 14.23 -33.19 9.32
CA SER A 331 14.22 -33.01 7.88
C SER A 331 14.05 -31.53 7.50
N ARG A 332 14.61 -31.12 6.35
CA ARG A 332 14.49 -29.75 5.83
C ARG A 332 13.03 -29.29 5.71
N VAL A 333 12.15 -30.19 5.28
CA VAL A 333 10.71 -29.93 5.11
C VAL A 333 10.03 -29.69 6.47
N LYS A 334 10.41 -30.45 7.51
CA LYS A 334 9.84 -30.28 8.84
C LYS A 334 10.25 -28.93 9.44
N ILE A 335 11.53 -28.54 9.38
CA ILE A 335 11.99 -27.22 9.86
C ILE A 335 11.26 -26.09 9.15
N GLU A 336 11.14 -26.17 7.82
CA GLU A 336 10.45 -25.16 7.03
C GLU A 336 8.98 -25.02 7.45
N SER A 337 8.26 -26.12 7.59
CA SER A 337 6.86 -26.13 8.02
C SER A 337 6.69 -25.53 9.43
N GLU A 338 7.47 -25.99 10.41
CA GLU A 338 7.40 -25.50 11.79
C GLU A 338 7.72 -24.00 11.87
N LEU A 339 8.77 -23.55 11.18
CA LEU A 339 9.15 -22.14 11.17
C LEU A 339 8.08 -21.28 10.49
N LEU A 340 7.57 -21.67 9.32
CA LEU A 340 6.54 -20.90 8.62
C LEU A 340 5.23 -20.83 9.42
N ASN A 341 4.84 -21.92 10.09
CA ASN A 341 3.69 -21.92 10.99
C ASN A 341 3.91 -20.97 12.18
N SER A 342 5.10 -20.97 12.77
CA SER A 342 5.44 -20.09 13.91
C SER A 342 5.46 -18.60 13.53
N ILE A 343 5.97 -18.26 12.34
CA ILE A 343 6.04 -16.87 11.84
C ILE A 343 4.68 -16.39 11.31
N GLY A 344 3.83 -17.33 10.87
CA GLY A 344 2.53 -17.08 10.26
C GLY A 344 1.39 -16.81 11.25
N THR A 345 1.63 -16.91 12.56
CA THR A 345 0.56 -16.73 13.56
C THR A 345 -0.01 -15.31 13.53
N GLU A 346 -1.32 -15.19 13.71
CA GLU A 346 -2.00 -13.88 13.72
C GLU A 346 -1.58 -13.01 14.91
N ARG A 347 -1.19 -13.64 16.03
CA ARG A 347 -0.67 -12.96 17.23
C ARG A 347 0.71 -12.35 17.02
N GLY A 348 1.42 -12.75 15.96
CA GLY A 348 2.79 -12.32 15.69
C GLY A 348 3.83 -12.93 16.63
N GLU A 349 3.47 -13.98 17.37
CA GLU A 349 4.40 -14.77 18.17
C GLU A 349 4.03 -16.25 18.19
N ALA A 350 5.03 -17.09 18.45
CA ALA A 350 4.86 -18.51 18.64
C ALA A 350 6.04 -19.11 19.40
N GLU A 351 5.82 -20.28 20.00
CA GLU A 351 6.90 -21.16 20.44
C GLU A 351 7.29 -22.07 19.28
N LEU A 352 8.59 -22.23 19.06
CA LEU A 352 9.16 -23.09 18.05
C LEU A 352 10.15 -24.04 18.71
N ALA A 353 9.95 -25.35 18.52
CA ALA A 353 10.88 -26.37 18.98
C ALA A 353 11.61 -26.97 17.77
N LEU A 354 12.95 -26.87 17.77
CA LEU A 354 13.80 -27.48 16.76
C LEU A 354 14.79 -28.43 17.45
N GLY A 355 14.60 -29.73 17.26
CA GLY A 355 15.36 -30.75 18.01
C GLY A 355 15.10 -30.63 19.51
N GLY A 356 16.18 -30.48 20.29
CA GLY A 356 16.11 -30.24 21.75
C GLY A 356 15.98 -28.76 22.15
N THR A 357 16.11 -27.82 21.21
CA THR A 357 16.17 -26.39 21.49
C THR A 357 14.82 -25.71 21.31
N ARG A 358 14.49 -24.80 22.24
CA ARG A 358 13.24 -24.02 22.22
C ARG A 358 13.52 -22.56 21.89
N PHE A 359 12.71 -22.02 20.97
CA PHE A 359 12.74 -20.64 20.53
C PHE A 359 11.40 -19.97 20.83
N TRP A 360 11.46 -18.72 21.28
CA TRP A 360 10.34 -17.79 21.20
C TRP A 360 10.49 -16.96 19.92
N VAL A 361 9.59 -17.18 18.97
CA VAL A 361 9.58 -16.49 17.67
C VAL A 361 8.64 -15.31 17.75
N VAL A 362 9.14 -14.12 17.39
CA VAL A 362 8.36 -12.88 17.34
C VAL A 362 8.50 -12.26 15.95
N ASN A 363 7.36 -12.03 15.29
CA ASN A 363 7.29 -11.46 13.94
C ASN A 363 6.70 -10.03 13.98
N LEU A 364 7.57 -9.03 13.88
CA LEU A 364 7.19 -7.61 13.89
C LEU A 364 6.27 -7.22 12.72
N ALA A 365 6.34 -7.93 11.58
CA ALA A 365 5.45 -7.66 10.45
C ALA A 365 3.97 -7.98 10.74
N ARG A 366 3.72 -8.73 11.82
CA ARG A 366 2.38 -9.06 12.31
C ARG A 366 1.93 -8.16 13.46
N MET A 367 2.81 -7.28 13.95
CA MET A 367 2.52 -6.37 15.05
C MET A 367 1.91 -5.06 14.57
N ASP A 368 1.10 -4.49 15.44
CA ASP A 368 0.51 -3.17 15.26
C ASP A 368 1.45 -2.09 15.80
N ASN A 369 2.11 -1.40 14.87
CA ASN A 369 3.09 -0.36 15.20
C ASN A 369 2.49 1.06 15.18
N LEU A 370 1.17 1.21 15.01
CA LEU A 370 0.56 2.54 14.85
C LEU A 370 0.64 3.38 16.13
N GLU A 371 0.43 2.79 17.30
CA GLU A 371 0.57 3.52 18.57
C GLU A 371 2.03 3.92 18.83
N PHE A 372 2.98 3.06 18.45
CA PHE A 372 4.40 3.38 18.54
C PHE A 372 4.77 4.55 17.61
N ALA A 373 4.31 4.52 16.36
CA ALA A 373 4.49 5.61 15.41
C ALA A 373 3.83 6.91 15.88
N ARG A 374 2.70 6.84 16.60
CA ARG A 374 2.04 7.99 17.22
C ARG A 374 2.91 8.65 18.28
N GLN A 375 3.58 7.87 19.11
CA GLN A 375 4.52 8.39 20.11
C GLN A 375 5.77 9.00 19.46
N ILE A 376 6.29 8.39 18.39
CA ILE A 376 7.38 8.98 17.61
C ILE A 376 6.94 10.33 17.02
N PHE A 377 5.73 10.41 16.47
CA PHE A 377 5.21 11.66 15.92
C PHE A 377 5.09 12.76 16.98
N ALA A 378 4.64 12.41 18.19
CA ALA A 378 4.58 13.34 19.32
C ALA A 378 5.97 13.92 19.64
N ARG A 379 7.01 13.08 19.59
CA ARG A 379 8.40 13.52 19.78
C ARG A 379 8.93 14.35 18.60
N MET A 380 8.53 14.04 17.37
CA MET A 380 8.91 14.83 16.18
C MET A 380 8.46 16.29 16.26
N VAL A 381 7.26 16.53 16.78
CA VAL A 381 6.68 17.88 16.88
C VAL A 381 6.83 18.51 18.27
N ALA A 382 7.55 17.86 19.19
CA ALA A 382 7.71 18.34 20.56
C ALA A 382 8.36 19.74 20.59
N PRO A 383 7.76 20.74 21.27
CA PRO A 383 8.23 22.14 21.24
C PRO A 383 9.71 22.32 21.59
N GLU A 384 10.24 21.52 22.52
CA GLU A 384 11.66 21.51 22.92
C GLU A 384 12.62 21.36 21.72
N HIS A 385 12.29 20.49 20.77
CA HIS A 385 13.13 20.21 19.59
C HIS A 385 13.10 21.35 18.55
N TRP A 386 12.13 22.27 18.68
CA TRP A 386 11.94 23.43 17.79
C TRP A 386 12.27 24.76 18.47
N ALA A 387 12.83 24.73 19.69
CA ALA A 387 13.18 25.92 20.45
C ALA A 387 14.14 26.85 19.70
N PHE A 388 15.10 26.28 18.95
CA PHE A 388 16.01 27.03 18.08
C PHE A 388 15.25 27.94 17.09
N CYS A 389 14.18 27.43 16.48
CA CYS A 389 13.39 28.19 15.51
C CYS A 389 12.48 29.25 16.15
N LYS A 390 12.28 29.21 17.48
CA LYS A 390 11.42 30.17 18.20
C LYS A 390 11.97 31.59 18.18
N GLU A 391 13.29 31.71 18.29
CA GLU A 391 13.99 32.99 18.37
C GLU A 391 14.31 33.57 16.98
N LEU A 392 14.00 32.84 15.89
CA LEU A 392 14.31 33.27 14.54
C LEU A 392 13.21 34.17 13.95
N PRO A 393 13.55 35.35 13.37
CA PRO A 393 12.58 36.25 12.76
C PRO A 393 11.78 35.63 11.60
N CYS A 394 12.35 34.61 10.95
CA CYS A 394 11.73 33.93 9.81
C CYS A 394 10.57 33.00 10.19
N ARG A 395 10.38 32.68 11.48
CA ARG A 395 9.40 31.69 11.95
C ARG A 395 7.99 31.96 11.41
N VAL A 396 7.57 33.23 11.40
CA VAL A 396 6.22 33.66 11.01
C VAL A 396 5.84 33.19 9.60
N ASN A 397 6.81 33.09 8.69
CA ASN A 397 6.60 32.68 7.31
C ASN A 397 7.28 31.34 6.98
N CYS A 398 7.80 30.61 7.97
CA CYS A 398 8.48 29.34 7.76
C CYS A 398 7.44 28.22 7.65
N PRO A 399 7.31 27.53 6.50
CA PRO A 399 6.28 26.50 6.34
C PRO A 399 6.41 25.33 7.33
N ILE A 400 7.63 24.94 7.67
CA ILE A 400 7.89 23.89 8.66
C ILE A 400 7.38 24.31 10.04
N CYS A 401 7.70 25.53 10.49
CA CYS A 401 7.23 26.04 11.78
C CYS A 401 5.70 26.16 11.80
N LEU A 402 5.09 26.61 10.71
CA LEU A 402 3.63 26.69 10.61
C LEU A 402 2.97 25.31 10.73
N ASN A 403 3.54 24.26 10.12
CA ASN A 403 3.06 22.89 10.31
C ASN A 403 3.20 22.44 11.76
N VAL A 404 4.38 22.64 12.37
CA VAL A 404 4.63 22.27 13.77
C VAL A 404 3.64 22.97 14.71
N ASP A 405 3.43 24.28 14.51
CA ASP A 405 2.53 25.09 15.34
C ASP A 405 1.07 24.66 15.14
N LEU A 406 0.60 24.50 13.90
CA LEU A 406 -0.75 24.03 13.60
C LEU A 406 -1.02 22.64 14.17
N ILE A 407 -0.06 21.72 14.04
CA ILE A 407 -0.15 20.37 14.60
C ILE A 407 -0.22 20.46 16.14
N ASN A 408 0.61 21.27 16.79
CA ASN A 408 0.62 21.38 18.25
C ASN A 408 -0.62 22.07 18.82
N HIS A 409 -1.11 23.14 18.19
CA HIS A 409 -2.34 23.83 18.61
C HIS A 409 -3.58 22.92 18.54
N ARG A 410 -3.57 21.91 17.66
CA ARG A 410 -4.68 20.94 17.48
C ARG A 410 -4.26 19.50 17.62
N GLN A 411 -3.28 19.23 18.48
CA GLN A 411 -2.60 17.94 18.55
C GLN A 411 -3.55 16.75 18.69
N SER A 412 -4.55 16.85 19.57
CA SER A 412 -5.51 15.76 19.80
C SER A 412 -6.29 15.40 18.53
N ILE A 413 -6.82 16.39 17.82
CA ILE A 413 -7.61 16.20 16.59
C ILE A 413 -6.68 15.70 15.48
N VAL A 414 -5.58 16.40 15.21
CA VAL A 414 -4.67 16.08 14.10
C VAL A 414 -4.11 14.68 14.24
N PHE A 415 -3.62 14.30 15.43
CA PHE A 415 -3.09 12.97 15.68
C PHE A 415 -4.21 11.92 15.51
N ASN A 416 -5.38 12.16 16.07
CA ASN A 416 -6.49 11.22 15.91
C ASN A 416 -6.86 11.02 14.44
N ARG A 417 -6.86 12.07 13.61
CA ARG A 417 -7.24 12.00 12.19
C ARG A 417 -6.19 11.33 11.31
N ILE A 418 -4.90 11.64 11.53
CA ILE A 418 -3.78 10.98 10.83
C ILE A 418 -3.78 9.48 11.16
N PHE A 419 -3.83 9.12 12.44
CA PHE A 419 -3.76 7.72 12.86
C PHE A 419 -5.05 6.95 12.60
N LEU A 420 -6.20 7.61 12.49
CA LEU A 420 -7.44 6.99 12.02
C LEU A 420 -7.37 6.60 10.53
N ALA A 421 -6.75 7.44 9.69
CA ALA A 421 -6.51 7.11 8.29
C ALA A 421 -5.52 5.93 8.13
N TYR A 422 -4.41 5.93 8.88
CA TYR A 422 -3.51 4.78 8.91
C TYR A 422 -4.16 3.52 9.46
N ARG A 423 -5.02 3.65 10.49
CA ARG A 423 -5.79 2.52 11.02
C ARG A 423 -6.72 1.93 9.96
N ARG A 424 -7.42 2.79 9.21
CA ARG A 424 -8.28 2.36 8.11
C ARG A 424 -7.51 1.55 7.06
N MET A 425 -6.31 1.99 6.71
CA MET A 425 -5.43 1.27 5.78
C MET A 425 -4.99 -0.08 6.36
N TYR A 426 -4.55 -0.09 7.63
CA TYR A 426 -4.05 -1.27 8.32
C TYR A 426 -5.11 -2.39 8.40
N GLU A 427 -6.33 -2.07 8.83
CA GLU A 427 -7.41 -3.06 8.97
C GLU A 427 -7.91 -3.58 7.60
N TYR A 428 -7.65 -2.85 6.52
CA TYR A 428 -7.96 -3.27 5.14
C TYR A 428 -6.81 -4.00 4.44
N GLY A 429 -5.75 -4.33 5.17
CA GLY A 429 -4.65 -5.16 4.70
C GLY A 429 -3.42 -4.39 4.22
N THR A 430 -3.47 -3.06 4.16
CA THR A 430 -2.31 -2.23 3.85
C THR A 430 -1.49 -1.99 5.12
N ARG A 431 -0.44 -2.79 5.31
CA ARG A 431 0.49 -2.67 6.43
C ARG A 431 1.74 -1.91 6.00
N LEU A 432 1.93 -0.73 6.58
CA LEU A 432 3.15 0.05 6.42
C LEU A 432 4.16 -0.32 7.52
N THR A 433 5.43 -0.41 7.16
CA THR A 433 6.50 -0.60 8.14
C THR A 433 6.68 0.67 8.96
N LEU A 434 7.27 0.56 10.16
CA LEU A 434 7.51 1.72 11.01
C LEU A 434 8.34 2.79 10.29
N ARG A 435 9.35 2.38 9.52
CA ARG A 435 10.15 3.27 8.68
C ARG A 435 9.29 4.04 7.68
N GLN A 436 8.37 3.37 6.98
CA GLN A 436 7.51 4.01 5.98
C GLN A 436 6.55 5.03 6.62
N ILE A 437 6.03 4.74 7.82
CA ILE A 437 5.19 5.69 8.55
C ILE A 437 6.03 6.88 9.02
N THR A 438 7.20 6.61 9.60
CA THR A 438 8.12 7.65 10.11
C THR A 438 8.61 8.58 9.00
N GLU A 439 8.96 8.02 7.83
CA GLU A 439 9.29 8.77 6.60
C GLU A 439 8.16 9.72 6.21
N HIS A 440 6.93 9.22 6.15
CA HIS A 440 5.78 10.04 5.78
C HIS A 440 5.47 11.11 6.83
N LEU A 441 5.55 10.78 8.12
CA LEU A 441 5.36 11.75 9.21
C LEU A 441 6.42 12.85 9.21
N ALA A 442 7.68 12.52 8.92
CA ALA A 442 8.73 13.52 8.76
C ALA A 442 8.40 14.46 7.57
N TYR A 443 7.92 13.89 6.45
CA TYR A 443 7.47 14.67 5.29
C TYR A 443 6.28 15.58 5.61
N LEU A 444 5.32 15.13 6.43
CA LEU A 444 4.21 15.98 6.88
C LEU A 444 4.68 17.23 7.62
N VAL A 445 5.74 17.09 8.42
CA VAL A 445 6.29 18.19 9.23
C VAL A 445 7.11 19.13 8.36
N THR A 446 8.06 18.59 7.58
CA THR A 446 9.01 19.42 6.82
C THR A 446 8.49 19.84 5.44
N SER A 447 7.43 19.20 4.94
CA SER A 447 6.92 19.35 3.57
C SER A 447 7.95 18.99 2.48
N GLY A 448 9.02 18.29 2.86
CA GLY A 448 10.18 18.02 2.01
C GLY A 448 11.12 19.21 1.82
N LEU A 449 10.96 20.28 2.61
CA LEU A 449 11.82 21.46 2.55
C LEU A 449 13.08 21.28 3.40
N GLU A 450 14.19 21.76 2.87
CA GLU A 450 15.47 21.92 3.57
C GLU A 450 15.65 23.36 4.08
N GLU A 451 16.64 23.55 4.96
CA GLU A 451 16.98 24.89 5.46
C GLU A 451 17.48 25.82 4.35
N SER A 452 18.12 25.26 3.32
CA SER A 452 18.48 25.96 2.09
C SER A 452 17.24 26.55 1.42
N ASP A 453 16.17 25.77 1.23
CA ASP A 453 14.91 26.22 0.64
C ASP A 453 14.25 27.34 1.45
N ILE A 454 14.31 27.26 2.79
CA ILE A 454 13.74 28.29 3.66
C ILE A 454 14.57 29.58 3.60
N ALA A 455 15.90 29.47 3.64
CA ALA A 455 16.80 30.62 3.51
C ALA A 455 16.59 31.31 2.17
N GLU A 456 16.47 30.50 1.14
CA GLU A 456 16.06 30.90 -0.17
C GLU A 456 14.71 31.69 -0.08
N MET A 457 13.64 31.15 0.51
CA MET A 457 12.29 31.77 0.49
C MET A 457 12.31 33.20 1.04
N ARG A 458 13.21 33.45 1.99
CA ARG A 458 13.48 34.77 2.57
C ARG A 458 14.13 35.71 1.55
N GLU A 459 15.20 35.29 0.89
CA GLU A 459 15.93 36.13 -0.08
C GLU A 459 15.01 36.65 -1.18
N LYS A 460 14.14 35.79 -1.72
CA LYS A 460 13.24 36.16 -2.84
C LYS A 460 11.87 36.68 -2.41
N HIS A 461 11.67 36.97 -1.12
CA HIS A 461 10.45 37.54 -0.53
C HIS A 461 9.17 36.86 -1.07
N GLN A 462 9.19 35.53 -1.13
CA GLN A 462 8.02 34.77 -1.59
C GLN A 462 7.05 34.55 -0.44
N SER A 463 5.77 34.78 -0.70
CA SER A 463 4.68 34.39 0.18
C SER A 463 3.74 33.47 -0.61
N PRO A 464 4.14 32.22 -0.87
CA PRO A 464 3.25 31.25 -1.49
C PRO A 464 2.03 31.00 -0.59
N LEU A 465 0.95 30.45 -1.14
CA LEU A 465 -0.20 30.09 -0.32
C LEU A 465 0.24 29.12 0.76
N LYS A 466 -0.03 29.43 2.03
CA LYS A 466 0.35 28.56 3.15
C LYS A 466 -0.11 27.12 2.94
N ALA A 467 -1.33 26.95 2.41
CA ALA A 467 -1.93 25.66 2.08
C ALA A 467 -1.06 24.77 1.18
N GLU A 468 -0.19 25.34 0.33
CA GLU A 468 0.72 24.58 -0.53
C GLU A 468 1.74 23.77 0.29
N PHE A 469 2.01 24.17 1.53
CA PHE A 469 2.97 23.49 2.40
C PHE A 469 2.31 22.87 3.64
N MET A 470 1.01 23.03 3.82
CA MET A 470 0.35 22.51 5.02
C MET A 470 0.28 20.98 5.01
N PHE A 471 0.47 20.39 6.19
CA PHE A 471 0.50 18.94 6.38
C PHE A 471 -0.75 18.23 5.83
N PHE A 472 -1.92 18.88 5.83
CA PHE A 472 -3.17 18.26 5.36
C PHE A 472 -3.19 17.98 3.85
N ASN A 473 -2.38 18.70 3.06
CA ASN A 473 -2.14 18.39 1.64
C ASN A 473 -0.95 17.44 1.49
N ARG A 474 0.11 17.67 2.28
CA ARG A 474 1.30 16.82 2.27
C ARG A 474 1.00 15.37 2.68
N PHE A 475 -0.07 15.13 3.44
CA PHE A 475 -0.56 13.78 3.72
C PHE A 475 -0.90 12.97 2.47
N PHE A 476 -1.30 13.64 1.40
CA PHE A 476 -1.59 13.03 0.10
C PHE A 476 -0.40 13.10 -0.86
N GLY A 477 0.74 13.64 -0.42
CA GLY A 477 1.92 13.81 -1.25
C GLY A 477 1.81 14.93 -2.28
N ASP A 478 0.93 15.91 -2.07
CA ASP A 478 0.71 17.03 -3.00
C ASP A 478 0.73 18.39 -2.27
N ASN A 479 0.65 19.47 -3.05
CA ASN A 479 0.53 20.86 -2.56
C ASN A 479 -0.90 21.42 -2.70
N GLY A 480 -1.90 20.56 -2.89
CA GLY A 480 -3.29 20.94 -3.18
C GLY A 480 -3.58 21.25 -4.66
N LYS A 481 -2.56 21.21 -5.53
CA LYS A 481 -2.65 21.40 -6.98
C LYS A 481 -2.05 20.22 -7.74
N GLU A 482 -0.79 19.95 -7.44
CA GLU A 482 0.08 19.02 -8.15
C GLU A 482 0.79 18.11 -7.15
N GLY A 483 0.95 16.85 -7.54
CA GLY A 483 1.69 15.87 -6.74
C GLY A 483 3.18 16.22 -6.66
N HIS A 484 3.76 16.07 -5.47
CA HIS A 484 5.19 16.25 -5.25
C HIS A 484 5.93 14.99 -5.74
N PRO A 485 6.75 15.06 -6.82
CA PRO A 485 7.26 13.86 -7.48
C PRO A 485 8.02 12.90 -6.56
N GLY A 486 8.82 13.43 -5.63
CA GLY A 486 9.52 12.60 -4.65
C GLY A 486 8.59 12.01 -3.58
N ALA A 487 7.52 12.71 -3.20
CA ALA A 487 6.58 12.20 -2.20
C ALA A 487 5.70 11.10 -2.78
N LEU A 488 5.35 11.19 -4.07
CA LEU A 488 4.60 10.15 -4.78
C LEU A 488 5.33 8.79 -4.84
N GLN A 489 6.67 8.78 -4.65
CA GLN A 489 7.46 7.56 -4.55
C GLN A 489 7.40 6.92 -3.16
N MET A 490 6.97 7.65 -2.13
CA MET A 490 6.82 7.11 -0.78
C MET A 490 5.71 6.07 -0.76
N ARG A 491 5.98 4.93 -0.11
CA ARG A 491 5.00 3.84 -0.02
C ARG A 491 3.72 4.29 0.67
N ALA A 492 3.83 5.09 1.73
CA ALA A 492 2.67 5.61 2.46
C ALA A 492 1.75 6.44 1.55
N VAL A 493 2.31 7.42 0.82
CA VAL A 493 1.58 8.28 -0.11
C VAL A 493 0.90 7.47 -1.22
N SER A 494 1.65 6.56 -1.86
CA SER A 494 1.11 5.69 -2.91
C SER A 494 -0.07 4.84 -2.40
N GLU A 495 0.02 4.32 -1.17
CA GLU A 495 -1.05 3.52 -0.57
C GLU A 495 -2.24 4.36 -0.09
N ILE A 496 -2.01 5.61 0.37
CA ILE A 496 -3.07 6.58 0.72
C ILE A 496 -3.88 6.96 -0.52
N SER A 497 -3.21 7.26 -1.64
CA SER A 497 -3.86 7.60 -2.90
C SER A 497 -4.81 6.48 -3.36
N LYS A 498 -4.42 5.22 -3.22
CA LYS A 498 -5.28 4.06 -3.54
C LYS A 498 -6.54 3.94 -2.69
N GLN A 499 -6.60 4.58 -1.51
CA GLN A 499 -7.79 4.53 -0.66
C GLN A 499 -8.91 5.47 -1.15
N GLY A 500 -8.59 6.45 -1.99
CA GLY A 500 -9.53 7.48 -2.45
C GLY A 500 -10.17 8.26 -1.29
N PHE A 501 -9.39 8.56 -0.24
CA PHE A 501 -9.91 9.30 0.90
C PHE A 501 -10.39 10.69 0.50
N GLY A 502 -11.60 11.05 0.91
CA GLY A 502 -12.21 12.33 0.60
C GLY A 502 -12.62 12.54 -0.86
N GLU A 503 -12.40 11.59 -1.77
CA GLU A 503 -12.84 11.69 -3.17
C GLU A 503 -14.36 11.74 -3.28
N ARG A 504 -15.05 10.86 -2.53
CA ARG A 504 -16.51 10.80 -2.50
C ARG A 504 -17.06 12.03 -1.75
N PRO A 505 -17.85 12.90 -2.41
CA PRO A 505 -18.41 14.07 -1.76
C PRO A 505 -19.45 13.66 -0.71
N CYS A 506 -19.53 14.40 0.40
CA CYS A 506 -20.54 14.18 1.43
C CYS A 506 -21.74 15.10 1.15
N PRO A 507 -22.89 14.63 0.63
CA PRO A 507 -23.94 15.52 0.13
C PRO A 507 -24.47 16.53 1.15
N ARG A 508 -24.55 16.15 2.43
CA ARG A 508 -24.94 17.06 3.51
C ARG A 508 -23.93 18.19 3.71
N TRP A 509 -22.64 17.87 3.67
CA TRP A 509 -21.56 18.84 3.82
C TRP A 509 -21.32 19.65 2.55
N GLU A 510 -21.40 19.07 1.35
CA GLU A 510 -21.37 19.82 0.10
C GLU A 510 -22.44 20.92 0.08
N ARG A 511 -23.67 20.58 0.49
CA ARG A 511 -24.75 21.56 0.61
C ARG A 511 -24.43 22.66 1.64
N LYS A 512 -23.89 22.28 2.80
CA LYS A 512 -23.54 23.22 3.89
C LYS A 512 -22.40 24.17 3.52
N LEU A 513 -21.42 23.69 2.74
CA LEU A 513 -20.23 24.46 2.37
C LEU A 513 -20.49 25.39 1.18
N TRP A 514 -21.22 24.92 0.16
CA TRP A 514 -21.25 25.59 -1.16
C TRP A 514 -22.59 26.28 -1.49
N LEU A 515 -23.73 25.84 -0.93
CA LEU A 515 -25.02 26.47 -1.22
C LEU A 515 -25.21 27.74 -0.38
N LYS A 516 -25.28 28.89 -1.06
CA LYS A 516 -25.47 30.24 -0.48
C LYS A 516 -26.81 30.47 0.25
N LEU A 517 -27.64 29.45 0.43
CA LEU A 517 -29.06 29.57 0.79
C LEU A 517 -29.36 29.53 2.29
N ARG A 518 -28.42 29.12 3.18
CA ARG A 518 -28.70 29.10 4.64
C ARG A 518 -27.57 29.58 5.56
N ASP A 519 -26.31 29.26 5.28
CA ASP A 519 -25.19 29.61 6.19
C ASP A 519 -24.03 30.27 5.42
N ARG A 520 -24.06 31.59 5.25
CA ARG A 520 -22.89 32.34 4.76
C ARG A 520 -21.72 32.39 5.77
N TYR A 521 -21.84 31.72 6.91
CA TYR A 521 -20.95 31.91 8.07
C TYR A 521 -20.38 30.60 8.65
N PHE A 522 -20.28 29.52 7.87
CA PHE A 522 -19.53 28.37 8.37
C PHE A 522 -18.05 28.73 8.48
N ARG A 523 -17.53 28.74 9.71
CA ARG A 523 -16.10 28.91 10.01
C ARG A 523 -15.50 27.58 10.42
N LEU A 524 -14.27 27.35 10.00
CA LEU A 524 -13.50 26.19 10.45
C LEU A 524 -13.15 26.33 11.94
N GLY A 525 -12.94 27.58 12.40
CA GLY A 525 -12.67 27.91 13.80
C GLY A 525 -11.25 27.54 14.19
N VAL A 526 -10.29 27.68 13.26
CA VAL A 526 -8.86 27.41 13.42
C VAL A 526 -8.11 28.69 13.04
N ASP A 527 -7.74 29.51 14.02
CA ASP A 527 -7.16 30.85 13.79
C ASP A 527 -5.96 30.84 12.81
N ASP A 528 -5.13 29.79 12.86
CA ASP A 528 -3.96 29.61 12.00
C ASP A 528 -4.28 29.44 10.49
N CYS A 529 -5.51 29.04 10.16
CA CYS A 529 -5.92 28.62 8.80
C CYS A 529 -7.30 29.14 8.36
N ASP A 530 -8.03 29.89 9.18
CA ASP A 530 -9.39 30.37 8.87
C ASP A 530 -9.40 31.27 7.62
N ALA A 531 -8.39 32.14 7.47
CA ALA A 531 -8.27 33.01 6.29
C ALA A 531 -8.05 32.20 5.00
N GLU A 532 -7.16 31.20 5.04
CA GLU A 532 -6.92 30.29 3.91
C GLU A 532 -8.14 29.41 3.62
N PHE A 533 -8.86 28.97 4.64
CA PHE A 533 -10.09 28.19 4.51
C PHE A 533 -11.19 28.97 3.78
N ASP A 534 -11.42 30.23 4.17
CA ASP A 534 -12.40 31.11 3.54
C ASP A 534 -12.02 31.42 2.09
N LEU A 535 -10.73 31.68 1.83
CA LEU A 535 -10.21 31.88 0.46
C LEU A 535 -10.49 30.67 -0.44
N LEU A 536 -10.21 29.45 0.04
CA LEU A 536 -10.47 28.22 -0.72
C LEU A 536 -11.97 28.00 -0.92
N ARG A 537 -12.80 28.36 0.06
CA ARG A 537 -14.27 28.27 -0.06
C ARG A 537 -14.83 29.21 -1.11
N GLU A 538 -14.39 30.46 -1.11
CA GLU A 538 -14.79 31.45 -2.11
C GLU A 538 -14.46 30.96 -3.51
N HIS A 539 -13.23 30.47 -3.70
CA HIS A 539 -12.76 29.92 -4.98
C HIS A 539 -13.56 28.69 -5.43
N GLY A 540 -13.82 27.74 -4.51
CA GLY A 540 -14.61 26.55 -4.79
C GLY A 540 -16.09 26.83 -5.10
N SER A 541 -16.60 28.00 -4.70
CA SER A 541 -17.99 28.42 -4.93
C SER A 541 -18.22 29.28 -6.18
N GLY A 542 -17.15 29.84 -6.75
CA GLY A 542 -17.21 30.76 -7.90
C GLY A 542 -17.13 30.06 -9.27
N PRO A 543 -17.52 30.73 -10.37
CA PRO A 543 -17.41 30.21 -11.75
C PRO A 543 -15.97 30.14 -12.30
N GLY A 544 -14.95 30.07 -11.44
CA GLY A 544 -13.53 30.06 -11.86
C GLY A 544 -13.10 31.38 -12.49
N ASN A 545 -13.00 32.46 -11.69
CA ASN A 545 -12.36 33.68 -12.17
C ASN A 545 -10.85 33.45 -12.26
N ASP A 546 -10.26 33.66 -13.44
CA ASP A 546 -8.84 33.41 -13.77
C ASP A 546 -7.83 34.25 -12.97
N ASN A 547 -8.28 35.16 -12.10
CA ASN A 547 -7.40 35.99 -11.28
C ASN A 547 -7.26 35.42 -9.86
N LYS A 548 -6.25 34.54 -9.72
CA LYS A 548 -5.68 33.96 -8.49
C LYS A 548 -6.60 32.98 -7.74
N PRO A 549 -6.08 31.81 -7.29
CA PRO A 549 -4.67 31.47 -7.09
C PRO A 549 -4.12 30.37 -8.02
N GLY A 550 -4.50 30.34 -9.31
CA GLY A 550 -4.03 29.31 -10.26
C GLY A 550 -4.45 27.90 -9.85
N LEU A 551 -5.66 27.79 -9.30
CA LEU A 551 -6.26 26.58 -8.75
C LEU A 551 -7.58 26.33 -9.49
N SER A 552 -7.98 25.08 -9.71
CA SER A 552 -9.35 24.78 -10.17
C SER A 552 -10.34 24.84 -9.00
N PRO A 553 -11.65 25.10 -9.24
CA PRO A 553 -12.66 25.02 -8.20
C PRO A 553 -12.71 23.66 -7.50
N ASP A 554 -12.48 22.57 -8.23
CA ASP A 554 -12.48 21.21 -7.66
C ASP A 554 -11.29 20.96 -6.74
N GLN A 555 -10.10 21.44 -7.11
CA GLN A 555 -8.92 21.43 -6.23
C GLN A 555 -9.16 22.24 -4.95
N ALA A 556 -9.86 23.37 -5.02
CA ALA A 556 -10.24 24.15 -3.84
C ALA A 556 -11.17 23.35 -2.92
N ARG A 557 -12.21 22.73 -3.50
CA ARG A 557 -13.16 21.90 -2.74
C ARG A 557 -12.48 20.71 -2.10
N GLU A 558 -11.54 20.09 -2.79
CA GLU A 558 -10.74 19.00 -2.24
C GLU A 558 -9.92 19.45 -1.03
N GLN A 559 -9.20 20.58 -1.13
CA GLN A 559 -8.46 21.12 0.01
C GLN A 559 -9.36 21.47 1.19
N VAL A 560 -10.53 22.08 0.95
CA VAL A 560 -11.53 22.35 2.01
C VAL A 560 -11.98 21.05 2.69
N ARG A 561 -12.20 19.98 1.92
CA ARG A 561 -12.53 18.67 2.49
C ARG A 561 -11.41 18.11 3.37
N ARG A 562 -10.15 18.22 2.93
CA ARG A 562 -8.98 17.80 3.72
C ARG A 562 -8.85 18.62 5.01
N MET A 563 -9.01 19.93 4.94
CA MET A 563 -8.99 20.81 6.12
C MET A 563 -10.08 20.44 7.12
N LEU A 564 -11.31 20.17 6.65
CA LEU A 564 -12.39 19.69 7.52
C LEU A 564 -12.02 18.37 8.19
N TYR A 565 -11.49 17.39 7.45
CA TYR A 565 -11.11 16.12 8.05
C TYR A 565 -10.03 16.27 9.13
N PHE A 566 -8.95 16.99 8.84
CA PHE A 566 -7.79 17.06 9.74
C PHE A 566 -7.91 18.08 10.87
N LEU A 567 -8.69 19.16 10.70
CA LEU A 567 -8.66 20.31 11.62
C LEU A 567 -9.99 20.58 12.32
N TYR A 568 -11.12 20.19 11.74
CA TYR A 568 -12.45 20.49 12.29
C TYR A 568 -12.84 19.52 13.42
N ASP A 569 -13.36 20.09 14.50
CA ASP A 569 -13.93 19.32 15.60
C ASP A 569 -15.43 19.07 15.36
N PHE A 570 -15.76 17.86 14.94
CA PHE A 570 -17.14 17.50 14.62
C PHE A 570 -17.93 17.26 15.90
N PRO A 571 -19.10 17.91 16.09
CA PRO A 571 -20.04 17.52 17.12
C PRO A 571 -20.44 16.05 16.97
N LYS A 572 -20.76 15.37 18.09
CA LYS A 572 -21.09 13.92 18.11
C LYS A 572 -22.12 13.49 17.07
N GLY A 573 -23.08 14.35 16.72
CA GLY A 573 -24.12 14.07 15.71
C GLY A 573 -23.72 14.30 14.24
N GLU A 574 -22.54 14.86 13.96
CA GLU A 574 -22.07 15.19 12.60
C GLU A 574 -20.84 14.39 12.15
N VAL A 575 -20.45 13.35 12.91
CA VAL A 575 -19.29 12.48 12.61
C VAL A 575 -19.45 11.67 11.31
N SER A 576 -20.63 11.73 10.67
CA SER A 576 -20.89 11.10 9.37
C SER A 576 -19.90 11.54 8.29
N TYR A 577 -19.33 12.75 8.41
CA TYR A 577 -18.30 13.22 7.49
C TYR A 577 -17.04 12.36 7.55
N LEU A 578 -16.59 11.98 8.76
CA LEU A 578 -15.36 11.23 8.96
C LEU A 578 -15.43 9.83 8.36
N ILE A 579 -16.54 9.14 8.59
CA ILE A 579 -16.76 7.78 8.05
C ILE A 579 -16.88 7.78 6.52
N GLN A 580 -17.43 8.86 5.93
CA GLN A 580 -17.50 9.00 4.47
C GLN A 580 -16.14 9.37 3.87
N PHE A 581 -15.41 10.31 4.49
CA PHE A 581 -14.07 10.69 4.07
C PHE A 581 -13.12 9.48 4.03
N LEU A 582 -13.24 8.58 5.01
CA LEU A 582 -12.42 7.37 5.12
C LEU A 582 -12.95 6.16 4.33
N ASN A 583 -14.09 6.29 3.64
CA ASN A 583 -14.77 5.18 2.99
C ASN A 583 -14.97 3.99 3.95
N SER A 584 -15.44 4.25 5.18
CA SER A 584 -15.54 3.26 6.28
C SER A 584 -16.67 3.59 7.26
N SER A 585 -17.82 2.95 7.08
CA SER A 585 -19.04 3.26 7.84
C SER A 585 -18.97 2.93 9.34
N THR A 586 -18.11 1.99 9.74
CA THR A 586 -18.07 1.40 11.08
C THR A 586 -16.77 1.62 11.83
N ILE A 587 -15.80 2.34 11.27
CA ILE A 587 -14.47 2.54 11.89
C ILE A 587 -14.52 3.25 13.24
N LEU A 588 -15.44 4.21 13.41
CA LEU A 588 -15.55 4.95 14.68
C LEU A 588 -16.06 4.04 15.81
N CYS A 589 -17.12 3.26 15.55
CA CYS A 589 -17.60 2.24 16.49
C CYS A 589 -16.49 1.22 16.81
N TRP A 590 -15.79 0.75 15.77
CA TRP A 590 -14.67 -0.18 15.95
C TRP A 590 -13.57 0.40 16.84
N GLN A 591 -13.24 1.69 16.68
CA GLN A 591 -12.26 2.38 17.51
C GLN A 591 -12.72 2.49 18.97
N GLU A 592 -14.00 2.81 19.20
CA GLU A 592 -14.58 2.86 20.55
C GLU A 592 -14.47 1.51 21.26
N TRP A 593 -14.72 0.39 20.55
CA TRP A 593 -14.60 -0.97 21.09
C TRP A 593 -13.18 -1.33 21.55
N GLN A 594 -12.14 -0.66 21.04
CA GLN A 594 -10.77 -0.91 21.49
C GLN A 594 -10.50 -0.42 22.92
N SER A 595 -11.37 0.45 23.45
CA SER A 595 -11.21 1.01 24.80
C SER A 595 -11.32 -0.06 25.90
N PRO A 596 -10.53 0.02 26.98
CA PRO A 596 -10.68 -0.87 28.13
C PRO A 596 -12.10 -0.82 28.73
N GLY A 597 -12.72 -1.98 28.97
CA GLY A 597 -14.09 -2.07 29.47
C GLY A 597 -15.22 -1.78 28.47
N ALA A 598 -14.92 -1.55 27.18
CA ALA A 598 -15.95 -1.31 26.16
C ALA A 598 -17.02 -2.41 26.12
N ARG A 599 -18.27 -2.00 25.96
CA ARG A 599 -19.44 -2.88 25.85
C ARG A 599 -20.27 -2.44 24.66
N LEU A 600 -20.90 -3.40 23.99
CA LEU A 600 -21.86 -3.10 22.94
C LEU A 600 -23.14 -2.54 23.56
N GLU A 601 -23.55 -1.34 23.16
CA GLU A 601 -24.82 -0.78 23.60
C GLU A 601 -26.00 -1.58 23.02
N MET A 602 -27.12 -1.64 23.74
CA MET A 602 -28.29 -2.43 23.31
C MET A 602 -28.86 -1.97 21.96
N THR A 603 -28.89 -0.64 21.74
CA THR A 603 -29.34 -0.02 20.49
C THR A 603 -28.41 -0.36 19.32
N GLU A 604 -27.10 -0.18 19.52
CA GLU A 604 -26.06 -0.55 18.56
C GLU A 604 -26.13 -2.04 18.21
N ARG A 605 -26.24 -2.89 19.23
CA ARG A 605 -26.36 -4.35 19.10
C ARG A 605 -27.53 -4.74 18.21
N ASN A 606 -28.72 -4.21 18.50
CA ASN A 606 -29.93 -4.53 17.74
C ASN A 606 -29.81 -4.10 16.27
N VAL A 607 -29.18 -2.95 16.01
CA VAL A 607 -28.94 -2.45 14.65
C VAL A 607 -27.97 -3.37 13.91
N LEU A 608 -26.85 -3.74 14.53
CA LEU A 608 -25.85 -4.62 13.93
C LEU A 608 -26.40 -6.04 13.69
N GLU A 609 -27.09 -6.63 14.68
CA GLU A 609 -27.71 -7.95 14.54
C GLU A 609 -28.71 -7.99 13.37
N ARG A 610 -29.53 -6.95 13.19
CA ARG A 610 -30.46 -6.84 12.05
C ARG A 610 -29.73 -6.81 10.71
N ARG A 611 -28.65 -6.02 10.62
CA ARG A 611 -27.83 -5.90 9.39
C ARG A 611 -27.13 -7.22 9.05
N ILE A 612 -26.52 -7.86 10.06
CA ILE A 612 -25.83 -9.14 9.90
C ILE A 612 -26.81 -10.23 9.49
N PHE A 613 -27.97 -10.33 10.17
CA PHE A 613 -29.02 -11.29 9.83
C PHE A 613 -29.46 -11.14 8.37
N HIS A 614 -29.75 -9.90 7.95
CA HIS A 614 -30.18 -9.60 6.58
C HIS A 614 -29.16 -10.08 5.54
N VAL A 615 -27.88 -9.77 5.74
CA VAL A 615 -26.80 -10.21 4.82
C VAL A 615 -26.59 -11.71 4.82
N LEU A 616 -26.63 -12.37 5.98
CA LEU A 616 -26.53 -13.83 6.09
C LEU A 616 -27.71 -14.52 5.40
N GLN A 617 -28.93 -14.02 5.61
CA GLN A 617 -30.14 -14.58 5.02
C GLN A 617 -30.12 -14.45 3.49
N GLU A 618 -29.70 -13.29 2.95
CA GLU A 618 -29.48 -13.12 1.51
C GLU A 618 -28.45 -14.11 0.96
N HIS A 619 -27.32 -14.26 1.67
CA HIS A 619 -26.22 -15.11 1.22
C HIS A 619 -26.59 -16.60 1.24
N PHE A 620 -27.28 -17.07 2.28
CA PHE A 620 -27.65 -18.48 2.46
C PHE A 620 -28.83 -18.93 1.60
N THR A 621 -29.64 -17.97 1.10
CA THR A 621 -30.72 -18.25 0.13
C THR A 621 -30.35 -17.91 -1.30
N GLY A 622 -29.34 -17.06 -1.52
CA GLY A 622 -29.02 -16.54 -2.85
C GLY A 622 -30.11 -15.60 -3.40
N VAL A 623 -30.93 -15.02 -2.52
CA VAL A 623 -32.03 -14.10 -2.85
C VAL A 623 -31.72 -12.71 -2.31
N ARG A 624 -32.12 -11.66 -3.04
CA ARG A 624 -32.08 -10.27 -2.56
C ARG A 624 -33.32 -9.91 -1.77
N LEU A 625 -33.13 -9.35 -0.58
CA LEU A 625 -34.20 -8.99 0.35
C LEU A 625 -34.22 -7.46 0.53
N PRO A 626 -35.37 -6.79 0.36
CA PRO A 626 -35.50 -5.36 0.69
C PRO A 626 -35.25 -5.10 2.18
N GLU A 627 -34.88 -3.86 2.50
CA GLU A 627 -34.80 -3.39 3.88
C GLU A 627 -36.15 -3.55 4.60
N GLY A 628 -36.14 -4.02 5.85
CA GLY A 628 -37.36 -4.11 6.69
C GLY A 628 -38.18 -5.39 6.58
N VAL A 629 -37.97 -6.22 5.56
CA VAL A 629 -38.81 -7.42 5.32
C VAL A 629 -38.64 -8.52 6.38
N THR A 630 -37.53 -8.51 7.11
CA THR A 630 -37.16 -9.53 8.11
C THR A 630 -37.70 -9.28 9.51
N GLU A 631 -38.57 -8.28 9.72
CA GLU A 631 -39.05 -7.91 11.06
C GLU A 631 -39.96 -8.95 11.72
N HIS A 632 -40.62 -9.82 10.95
CA HIS A 632 -41.59 -10.79 11.48
C HIS A 632 -41.08 -12.24 11.62
N ASP A 633 -40.07 -12.65 10.83
CA ASP A 633 -39.50 -14.00 10.91
C ASP A 633 -37.98 -13.92 11.14
N ARG A 634 -37.58 -14.16 12.40
CA ARG A 634 -36.17 -14.17 12.82
C ARG A 634 -35.51 -15.55 12.68
N ARG A 635 -36.03 -16.42 11.81
CA ARG A 635 -35.36 -17.68 11.50
C ARG A 635 -34.36 -17.48 10.38
N LEU A 636 -33.12 -17.91 10.62
CA LEU A 636 -32.10 -17.94 9.58
C LEU A 636 -32.20 -19.26 8.83
N TYR A 637 -32.55 -19.19 7.54
CA TYR A 637 -32.69 -20.37 6.68
C TYR A 637 -31.42 -20.65 5.90
N ILE A 638 -30.93 -21.89 5.96
CA ILE A 638 -29.90 -22.39 5.05
C ILE A 638 -30.57 -23.28 4.02
N THR A 639 -30.49 -22.89 2.75
CA THR A 639 -31.23 -23.55 1.67
C THR A 639 -30.31 -24.22 0.66
N LEU A 640 -30.86 -25.18 -0.09
CA LEU A 640 -30.23 -25.76 -1.26
C LEU A 640 -30.39 -24.81 -2.47
N SER A 641 -29.62 -23.72 -2.48
CA SER A 641 -29.59 -22.79 -3.62
C SER A 641 -28.71 -23.34 -4.74
N ARG A 642 -29.22 -23.38 -5.98
CA ARG A 642 -28.39 -23.62 -7.16
C ARG A 642 -27.66 -22.31 -7.46
N GLY A 643 -26.37 -22.22 -7.16
CA GLY A 643 -25.53 -21.00 -7.30
C GLY A 643 -25.38 -20.41 -8.72
N LYS A 644 -26.30 -20.69 -9.65
CA LYS A 644 -26.37 -20.06 -10.97
C LYS A 644 -27.19 -18.78 -10.85
N THR A 645 -26.50 -17.63 -10.92
CA THR A 645 -27.02 -16.25 -10.87
C THR A 645 -28.15 -15.91 -11.86
N LYS A 646 -28.48 -16.81 -12.81
CA LYS A 646 -29.46 -16.58 -13.87
C LYS A 646 -30.85 -17.17 -13.60
N ILE A 647 -31.07 -17.94 -12.52
CA ILE A 647 -32.37 -18.57 -12.24
C ILE A 647 -32.86 -18.15 -10.85
N ARG A 648 -33.92 -17.35 -10.80
CA ARG A 648 -34.62 -17.01 -9.55
C ARG A 648 -35.34 -18.27 -9.05
N GLN A 649 -34.84 -18.87 -7.97
CA GLN A 649 -35.52 -19.99 -7.31
C GLN A 649 -36.51 -19.44 -6.30
N SER A 650 -37.79 -19.39 -6.69
CA SER A 650 -38.86 -18.90 -5.82
C SER A 650 -39.19 -19.85 -4.68
N ALA A 651 -38.88 -21.15 -4.81
CA ALA A 651 -38.99 -22.16 -3.75
C ALA A 651 -37.65 -22.89 -3.59
N GLN A 652 -37.23 -23.09 -2.35
CA GLN A 652 -35.96 -23.72 -2.00
C GLN A 652 -36.13 -24.71 -0.86
N VAL A 653 -35.42 -25.83 -0.93
CA VAL A 653 -35.36 -26.82 0.15
C VAL A 653 -34.53 -26.26 1.29
N VAL A 654 -35.07 -26.26 2.51
CA VAL A 654 -34.35 -25.89 3.72
C VAL A 654 -33.53 -27.09 4.20
N LEU A 655 -32.22 -26.89 4.31
CA LEU A 655 -31.28 -27.89 4.82
C LEU A 655 -31.13 -27.78 6.34
N ALA A 656 -31.20 -26.56 6.87
CA ALA A 656 -31.21 -26.27 8.30
C ALA A 656 -31.89 -24.91 8.54
N GLN A 657 -32.47 -24.75 9.73
CA GLN A 657 -32.99 -23.48 10.22
C GLN A 657 -32.56 -23.27 11.67
N ILE A 658 -32.25 -22.02 12.01
CA ILE A 658 -31.94 -21.63 13.40
C ILE A 658 -32.80 -20.45 13.81
N ASP A 659 -33.15 -20.39 15.09
CA ASP A 659 -33.79 -19.23 15.69
C ASP A 659 -32.70 -18.19 16.03
N TRP A 660 -32.65 -17.10 15.26
CA TRP A 660 -31.61 -16.09 15.39
C TRP A 660 -31.52 -15.51 16.80
N SER A 661 -32.67 -15.26 17.44
CA SER A 661 -32.70 -14.53 18.72
C SER A 661 -32.19 -15.37 19.89
N ASN A 662 -32.38 -16.69 19.80
CA ASN A 662 -32.03 -17.63 20.88
C ASN A 662 -30.69 -18.33 20.64
N GLU A 663 -30.30 -18.52 19.38
CA GLU A 663 -29.15 -19.33 19.00
C GLU A 663 -27.95 -18.51 18.52
N THR A 664 -28.03 -17.18 18.52
CA THR A 664 -26.87 -16.33 18.21
C THR A 664 -26.69 -15.23 19.23
N ALA A 665 -25.46 -14.74 19.36
CA ALA A 665 -25.17 -13.54 20.10
C ALA A 665 -23.97 -12.80 19.53
N LEU A 666 -24.08 -11.49 19.54
CA LEU A 666 -23.02 -10.58 19.17
C LEU A 666 -22.22 -10.19 20.41
N GLU A 667 -20.91 -10.46 20.40
CA GLU A 667 -20.02 -10.26 21.55
C GLU A 667 -18.71 -9.58 21.14
N LEU A 668 -18.15 -8.78 22.04
CA LEU A 668 -16.80 -8.23 21.92
C LEU A 668 -15.80 -9.21 22.54
N THR A 669 -14.93 -9.79 21.73
CA THR A 669 -13.89 -10.74 22.17
C THR A 669 -12.54 -10.01 22.22
N ARG A 670 -11.88 -10.08 23.37
CA ARG A 670 -10.54 -9.49 23.56
C ARG A 670 -9.45 -10.52 23.31
N SER A 671 -8.44 -10.11 22.57
CA SER A 671 -7.18 -10.82 22.39
C SER A 671 -6.01 -9.92 22.81
N GLN A 672 -4.88 -10.52 23.17
CA GLN A 672 -3.64 -9.81 23.47
C GLN A 672 -2.56 -10.28 22.50
N ASN A 673 -1.71 -9.35 22.08
CA ASN A 673 -0.51 -9.64 21.30
C ASN A 673 0.72 -9.80 22.22
N ALA A 674 1.84 -10.25 21.63
CA ALA A 674 3.12 -10.50 22.33
C ALA A 674 3.70 -9.27 23.05
N ALA A 675 3.35 -8.07 22.58
CA ALA A 675 3.81 -6.80 23.15
C ALA A 675 2.87 -6.27 24.26
N GLY A 676 1.85 -7.06 24.66
CA GLY A 676 0.85 -6.68 25.65
C GLY A 676 -0.27 -5.77 25.12
N GLY A 677 -0.28 -5.47 23.82
CA GLY A 677 -1.34 -4.71 23.16
C GLY A 677 -2.63 -5.51 23.06
N GLY A 678 -3.72 -4.98 23.61
CA GLY A 678 -5.05 -5.57 23.52
C GLY A 678 -5.74 -5.21 22.20
N ARG A 679 -6.44 -6.17 21.60
CA ARG A 679 -7.35 -5.98 20.46
C ARG A 679 -8.71 -6.51 20.82
N THR A 680 -9.75 -5.74 20.52
CA THR A 680 -11.14 -6.16 20.72
C THR A 680 -11.80 -6.31 19.35
N ASP A 681 -12.25 -7.51 19.03
CA ASP A 681 -12.99 -7.77 17.79
C ASP A 681 -14.44 -8.11 18.08
N LEU A 682 -15.31 -7.76 17.15
CA LEU A 682 -16.71 -8.13 17.18
C LEU A 682 -16.88 -9.54 16.59
N GLU A 683 -17.56 -10.42 17.31
CA GLU A 683 -17.82 -11.79 16.89
C GLU A 683 -19.30 -12.13 17.03
N LEU A 684 -19.85 -12.76 16.00
CA LEU A 684 -21.13 -13.45 16.10
C LEU A 684 -20.84 -14.88 16.57
N LYS A 685 -21.28 -15.21 17.78
CA LYS A 685 -21.14 -16.55 18.37
C LYS A 685 -22.46 -17.30 18.35
N GLY A 686 -22.40 -18.57 18.01
CA GLY A 686 -23.50 -19.50 18.15
C GLY A 686 -23.74 -19.87 19.60
N ARG A 687 -25.02 -20.03 19.96
CA ARG A 687 -25.53 -20.49 21.24
C ARG A 687 -26.45 -21.68 21.01
N GLY A 688 -26.85 -22.36 22.09
CA GLY A 688 -27.77 -23.49 22.00
C GLY A 688 -27.24 -24.57 21.06
N ARG A 689 -28.00 -24.91 20.01
CA ARG A 689 -27.65 -26.01 19.10
C ARG A 689 -26.42 -25.73 18.24
N ILE A 690 -26.12 -24.45 17.98
CA ILE A 690 -24.95 -24.06 17.18
C ILE A 690 -23.78 -23.56 18.04
N ASN A 691 -23.74 -23.96 19.31
CA ASN A 691 -22.62 -23.61 20.19
C ASN A 691 -21.26 -24.00 19.57
N GLY A 692 -20.30 -23.09 19.67
CA GLY A 692 -18.98 -23.20 19.05
C GLY A 692 -18.91 -22.82 17.57
N ALA A 693 -20.01 -22.42 16.93
CA ALA A 693 -19.95 -21.72 15.65
C ALA A 693 -19.56 -20.25 15.87
N ASN A 694 -18.63 -19.73 15.08
CA ASN A 694 -18.18 -18.34 15.19
C ASN A 694 -17.99 -17.68 13.82
N LEU A 695 -18.33 -16.38 13.76
CA LEU A 695 -18.08 -15.51 12.62
C LEU A 695 -17.42 -14.23 13.12
N LEU A 696 -16.13 -14.06 12.78
CA LEU A 696 -15.36 -12.87 13.06
C LEU A 696 -15.77 -11.71 12.15
N LEU A 697 -16.19 -10.60 12.74
CA LEU A 697 -16.67 -9.40 12.06
C LEU A 697 -15.57 -8.33 12.05
N THR A 698 -14.48 -8.61 11.33
CA THR A 698 -13.40 -7.63 11.11
C THR A 698 -13.97 -6.33 10.51
N LEU A 699 -13.38 -5.18 10.82
CA LEU A 699 -13.80 -3.87 10.29
C LEU A 699 -14.19 -3.87 8.80
N PRO A 700 -13.35 -4.35 7.85
CA PRO A 700 -13.70 -4.28 6.43
C PRO A 700 -14.85 -5.21 6.03
N PHE A 701 -15.07 -6.29 6.79
CA PHE A 701 -16.22 -7.17 6.59
C PHE A 701 -17.50 -6.56 7.17
N LEU A 702 -17.39 -5.83 8.28
CA LEU A 702 -18.51 -5.12 8.87
C LEU A 702 -19.00 -3.98 7.98
N ASP A 703 -18.08 -3.21 7.39
CA ASP A 703 -18.41 -2.19 6.40
C ASP A 703 -19.09 -2.80 5.17
N TYR A 704 -18.61 -3.95 4.69
CA TYR A 704 -19.30 -4.71 3.65
C TYR A 704 -20.73 -5.11 4.05
N VAL A 705 -20.95 -5.56 5.30
CA VAL A 705 -22.29 -5.88 5.81
C VAL A 705 -23.21 -4.65 5.80
N VAL A 706 -22.71 -3.48 6.22
CA VAL A 706 -23.48 -2.23 6.22
C VAL A 706 -23.81 -1.77 4.80
N MET A 707 -22.82 -1.75 3.90
CA MET A 707 -23.03 -1.37 2.49
C MET A 707 -24.04 -2.29 1.80
N ARG A 708 -23.92 -3.60 2.02
CA ARG A 708 -24.84 -4.59 1.44
C ARG A 708 -26.26 -4.47 2.00
N HIS A 709 -26.40 -4.14 3.28
CA HIS A 709 -27.70 -3.89 3.88
C HIS A 709 -28.44 -2.74 3.20
N TYR A 710 -27.73 -1.66 2.87
CA TYR A 710 -28.26 -0.49 2.14
C TYR A 710 -28.33 -0.67 0.61
N GLY A 711 -28.11 -1.89 0.12
CA GLY A 711 -28.25 -2.20 -1.30
C GLY A 711 -27.14 -1.64 -2.20
N GLU A 712 -25.98 -1.25 -1.66
CA GLU A 712 -24.85 -0.83 -2.47
C GLU A 712 -24.25 -2.06 -3.19
N VAL A 713 -24.36 -2.09 -4.53
CA VAL A 713 -24.01 -3.26 -5.38
C VAL A 713 -22.63 -3.10 -6.06
N GLY A 714 -21.95 -1.97 -5.85
CA GLY A 714 -20.82 -1.54 -6.68
C GLY A 714 -19.47 -2.23 -6.41
N GLU A 715 -19.23 -2.77 -5.21
CA GLU A 715 -17.96 -3.42 -4.89
C GLU A 715 -18.08 -4.94 -5.06
N ILE A 716 -17.25 -5.50 -5.95
CA ILE A 716 -17.12 -6.95 -6.14
C ILE A 716 -16.77 -7.56 -4.79
N LEU A 717 -17.62 -8.48 -4.32
CA LEU A 717 -17.42 -9.26 -3.10
C LEU A 717 -16.00 -9.82 -3.09
N GLN A 718 -15.16 -9.35 -2.17
CA GLN A 718 -13.82 -9.90 -2.02
C GLN A 718 -13.96 -11.42 -1.76
N PRO A 719 -13.22 -12.28 -2.47
CA PRO A 719 -13.33 -13.73 -2.31
C PRO A 719 -13.20 -14.19 -0.85
N ALA A 720 -12.38 -13.50 -0.05
CA ALA A 720 -12.20 -13.76 1.37
C ALA A 720 -13.50 -13.61 2.20
N TYR A 721 -14.39 -12.68 1.84
CA TYR A 721 -15.67 -12.50 2.53
C TYR A 721 -16.65 -13.62 2.20
N VAL A 722 -16.68 -14.06 0.94
CA VAL A 722 -17.48 -15.21 0.51
C VAL A 722 -17.04 -16.47 1.24
N GLU A 723 -15.72 -16.71 1.28
CA GLU A 723 -15.15 -17.86 1.98
C GLU A 723 -15.49 -17.84 3.47
N ARG A 724 -15.42 -16.67 4.12
CA ARG A 724 -15.78 -16.51 5.52
C ARG A 724 -17.26 -16.84 5.78
N LEU A 725 -18.15 -16.37 4.91
CA LEU A 725 -19.58 -16.64 4.99
C LEU A 725 -19.90 -18.13 4.77
N GLU A 726 -19.28 -18.77 3.77
CA GLU A 726 -19.44 -20.20 3.50
C GLU A 726 -18.87 -21.05 4.65
N ARG A 727 -17.75 -20.64 5.26
CA ARG A 727 -17.21 -21.31 6.46
C ARG A 727 -18.21 -21.24 7.62
N PHE A 728 -18.82 -20.08 7.87
CA PHE A 728 -19.83 -19.96 8.91
C PHE A 728 -21.08 -20.80 8.60
N LYS A 729 -21.55 -20.80 7.34
CA LYS A 729 -22.65 -21.65 6.86
C LYS A 729 -22.39 -23.13 7.12
N THR A 730 -21.19 -23.62 6.81
CA THR A 730 -20.80 -25.02 7.05
C THR A 730 -20.77 -25.34 8.55
N GLN A 731 -20.23 -24.44 9.39
CA GLN A 731 -20.25 -24.61 10.84
C GLN A 731 -21.66 -24.74 11.40
N VAL A 732 -22.59 -23.91 10.92
CA VAL A 732 -24.01 -23.94 11.30
C VAL A 732 -24.67 -25.21 10.78
N LEU A 733 -24.49 -25.57 9.51
CA LEU A 733 -25.06 -26.79 8.91
C LEU A 733 -24.64 -28.05 9.65
N GLN A 734 -23.37 -28.19 10.02
CA GLN A 734 -22.88 -29.37 10.74
C GLN A 734 -23.54 -29.54 12.12
N ARG A 735 -23.95 -28.44 12.76
CA ARG A 735 -24.48 -28.42 14.12
C ARG A 735 -26.02 -28.38 14.17
N ALA A 736 -26.65 -27.72 13.21
CA ALA A 736 -28.09 -27.50 13.14
C ALA A 736 -28.82 -28.47 12.20
N LYS A 737 -28.13 -29.47 11.62
CA LYS A 737 -28.77 -30.46 10.75
C LYS A 737 -29.73 -31.33 11.56
N GLU A 738 -31.02 -31.15 11.32
CA GLU A 738 -32.05 -31.99 11.90
C GLU A 738 -32.25 -33.25 11.03
N THR A 739 -32.22 -34.42 11.65
CA THR A 739 -32.55 -35.69 10.98
C THR A 739 -34.07 -35.83 11.01
N ARG A 740 -34.76 -35.15 10.09
CA ARG A 740 -36.21 -35.29 9.95
C ARG A 740 -36.59 -36.13 8.75
N SER A 741 -37.74 -36.80 8.85
CA SER A 741 -38.39 -37.50 7.74
C SER A 741 -39.19 -36.55 6.84
N ASP A 742 -39.44 -35.31 7.27
CA ASP A 742 -40.14 -34.28 6.50
C ASP A 742 -39.16 -33.37 5.74
N VAL A 743 -39.61 -32.86 4.58
CA VAL A 743 -38.87 -31.88 3.77
C VAL A 743 -39.54 -30.53 3.94
N MET A 744 -38.78 -29.53 4.41
CA MET A 744 -39.27 -28.15 4.48
C MET A 744 -38.87 -27.38 3.21
N LEU A 745 -39.85 -26.74 2.56
CA LEU A 745 -39.64 -25.75 1.52
C LEU A 745 -39.90 -24.36 2.07
N VAL A 746 -39.03 -23.43 1.70
CA VAL A 746 -39.24 -22.00 1.88
C VAL A 746 -39.47 -21.37 0.52
N ARG A 747 -40.63 -20.73 0.36
CA ARG A 747 -41.03 -20.01 -0.85
C ARG A 747 -40.98 -18.51 -0.59
N LEU A 748 -40.20 -17.80 -1.40
CA LEU A 748 -40.19 -16.34 -1.39
C LEU A 748 -41.47 -15.82 -2.05
N LYS A 749 -42.28 -15.08 -1.29
CA LYS A 749 -43.48 -14.41 -1.79
C LYS A 749 -43.12 -13.13 -2.56
N THR A 750 -44.11 -12.55 -3.23
CA THR A 750 -44.00 -11.27 -3.95
C THR A 750 -43.78 -10.09 -3.01
N ASP A 751 -44.18 -10.20 -1.74
CA ASP A 751 -43.90 -9.24 -0.66
C ASP A 751 -42.52 -9.45 -0.01
N HIS A 752 -41.68 -10.31 -0.61
CA HIS A 752 -40.35 -10.69 -0.14
C HIS A 752 -40.31 -11.44 1.20
N THR A 753 -41.45 -11.82 1.77
CA THR A 753 -41.51 -12.70 2.95
C THR A 753 -41.33 -14.17 2.56
N PHE A 754 -40.89 -14.98 3.53
CA PHE A 754 -40.77 -16.42 3.36
C PHE A 754 -42.06 -17.12 3.80
N ARG A 755 -42.66 -17.91 2.91
CA ARG A 755 -43.71 -18.89 3.23
C ARG A 755 -43.08 -20.25 3.46
N ARG A 756 -43.44 -20.91 4.55
CA ARG A 756 -42.94 -22.25 4.89
C ARG A 756 -43.97 -23.32 4.57
N GLN A 757 -43.53 -24.41 3.97
CA GLN A 757 -44.36 -25.57 3.69
C GLN A 757 -43.58 -26.84 4.08
N GLN A 758 -44.18 -27.68 4.92
CA GLN A 758 -43.62 -28.98 5.30
C GLN A 758 -44.28 -30.08 4.46
N TYR A 759 -43.46 -30.97 3.93
CA TYR A 759 -43.89 -32.10 3.11
C TYR A 759 -43.48 -33.40 3.78
N THR A 760 -44.43 -34.30 3.99
CA THR A 760 -44.17 -35.65 4.53
C THR A 760 -44.85 -36.68 3.62
N ILE A 761 -44.25 -37.87 3.50
CA ILE A 761 -44.85 -38.99 2.78
C ILE A 761 -45.29 -40.01 3.83
N LEU A 762 -46.60 -40.25 3.91
CA LEU A 762 -47.19 -41.25 4.80
C LEU A 762 -48.05 -42.19 3.94
N ASP A 763 -47.73 -43.49 3.95
CA ASP A 763 -48.44 -44.53 3.18
C ASP A 763 -48.62 -44.23 1.68
N GLY A 764 -47.63 -43.56 1.06
CA GLY A 764 -47.68 -43.17 -0.35
C GLY A 764 -48.50 -41.91 -0.65
N ILE A 765 -49.04 -41.24 0.38
CA ILE A 765 -49.76 -39.96 0.28
C ILE A 765 -48.80 -38.83 0.69
N LEU A 766 -48.74 -37.78 -0.13
CA LEU A 766 -47.98 -36.57 0.17
C LEU A 766 -48.84 -35.62 1.02
N GLU A 767 -48.46 -35.46 2.28
CA GLU A 767 -49.07 -34.48 3.18
C GLU A 767 -48.33 -33.14 3.09
N VAL A 768 -49.07 -32.03 3.00
CA VAL A 768 -48.52 -30.67 2.90
C VAL A 768 -49.11 -29.82 4.02
N ASN A 769 -48.24 -29.36 4.93
CA ASN A 769 -48.61 -28.47 6.03
C ASN A 769 -48.01 -27.07 5.80
N ASP A 770 -48.87 -26.05 5.71
CA ASP A 770 -48.45 -24.65 5.71
C ASP A 770 -48.10 -24.23 7.16
N VAL A 771 -46.84 -23.85 7.39
CA VAL A 771 -46.39 -23.37 8.70
C VAL A 771 -46.41 -21.85 8.67
N LEU A 772 -47.48 -21.25 9.22
CA LEU A 772 -47.61 -19.81 9.40
C LEU A 772 -46.41 -19.23 10.12
#